data_AF-A0A0E9NJM6-F1
#
_entry.id   AF-A0A0E9NJM6-F1
#
_cell.length_a   1.000
_cell.length_b   1.000
_cell.length_c   1.000
_cell.angle_alpha   90.00
_cell.angle_beta   90.00
_cell.angle_gamma   90.00
#
_symmetry.space_group_name_H-M   'P 1'
#
loop_
_entity.id
_entity.type
_entity.pdbx_description
1 polymer ?
#
loop_
_entity_poly.entity_id
_entity_poly.type
_entity_poly.pdbx_seq_one_letter_code
_entity_poly.pdbx_strand_id
1 'polypeptide(L)'
;MRFASIHSRLPAYPVTRLSKGGALWRVSTPLFSGSIRGYSLAVAHADDDVKEPQPLRLNPVGVQQLAPHLHSQVFTKKFTAPPQDLVELSKTHLRQHELLGKNTERQPEISIDLPPLVGNSLDEHFHKLGAELAEPWLRLSKDFASKALPPKPSPGAWLRRSGWTRHNPDGTTEAVEYPQEKCLVFDVEVLYKESPFAIMACAASTEAWYGWLSPWLLKETENDRQLIPMGNIGERVIVGHNINFDRQKIKEEYHIRGTKTGFIDTMSLHITTNGMTSQQRPSWMKHKKLMEKKQDIIEQYGDKTNAEFAQLLEDITLEGGVEEEDWMQKSSINSLRDVAKFHCDIEVDKTVRDQFGELDREGVMNNFETLMNYCAGDVEITHTVYSKTLPTFLTKCPHPVTFAAMIRMSSMYLPVDRSWKKYIETAEATYRKLSDAVQERLISLAEKALGIKGEPEKYENDPWLKQLDWSGQEIRMVKGKGKNAAPVPSARQKMPGMPAWYKGLFASATKPINLTVRTRVAPLLLRLSWEGHPLVWSDKYRWTFRVTDPAKVELYKAKHLVKCDMTDEPKLPIQEDTDGVYFKVPHKDGPSARCSNPLGKSYLKAFEDGLLRSEFEYAREALDMNAACSYWISARERIMTQMVVWADDAELGLTPESGVILPQIIPMGTITRRAVERTWLTASNAKKNRVGSELKAMVRAPPGYMFVGADVDSEELWIASLIGDAQFGMHGATALGWMTLEGTKAAGTDLHSKTANILGISRNEAKIFNYGRIYGAGLKFAIQLLQQFNPSVTEVHAKKVAEELYKATKGVKTRTKERGTFWRGGTESFVFNRLEEVAELDTPRTPVLGCAITEALLKQYLGANGFMTSRINWAIQSSGVDYLHLLIVAMEYLIKRHNIDARLCLTVHDEIRYLVSDEDRYRASFAMQVSNLWVRAMFSEQLGIHDLPQSVAFFSAVDIDHVLRKEVDLSCVTPSHPEAIAPGESLNIEQLLHKVNQLDPRDVPKVPINPEKQAYTPRQPVFESLNNALDLGLLKAQVAKTETELRQALHPKGPAQRSGQAKATRSPGRDGNDDPDSREGYNGYNRRNSYGRNDGYSASACRGYEERGEYGRNNGPTLQAFDHVKRSYSSKRKGQGRSRYISRTYSGNAQYLSCNKPVALSVAVLSWIDDHVFC
;
A
#
# COMPACT_ATOMS: atom_id res chain seq x y z
N MET A 1 28.00 -66.17 -3.36
CA MET A 1 28.11 -67.38 -4.22
C MET A 1 26.96 -67.38 -5.24
N ARG A 2 26.92 -68.31 -6.21
CA ARG A 2 25.81 -68.49 -7.20
C ARG A 2 24.60 -69.18 -6.52
N PHE A 3 23.36 -69.30 -7.03
CA PHE A 3 22.73 -69.21 -8.38
C PHE A 3 21.33 -68.51 -8.27
N ALA A 4 20.56 -68.03 -9.27
CA ALA A 4 20.61 -67.95 -10.76
C ALA A 4 19.60 -68.82 -11.58
N SER A 5 18.34 -68.36 -11.75
CA SER A 5 17.35 -68.79 -12.79
C SER A 5 16.31 -67.64 -12.97
N ILE A 6 16.13 -66.94 -14.11
CA ILE A 6 15.50 -67.33 -15.41
C ILE A 6 13.98 -67.56 -15.26
N HIS A 7 13.05 -66.91 -15.98
CA HIS A 7 13.06 -65.89 -17.10
C HIS A 7 11.85 -64.92 -16.84
N SER A 8 11.33 -63.94 -17.61
CA SER A 8 11.47 -63.27 -18.95
C SER A 8 10.54 -62.01 -18.91
N ARG A 9 10.49 -60.99 -19.79
CA ARG A 9 11.27 -60.43 -20.93
C ARG A 9 10.75 -58.97 -21.20
N LEU A 10 11.31 -58.24 -22.17
CA LEU A 10 10.86 -56.92 -22.67
C LEU A 10 10.90 -56.86 -24.21
N PRO A 11 10.44 -55.76 -24.85
CA PRO A 11 11.39 -54.93 -25.59
C PRO A 11 11.27 -53.41 -25.30
N ALA A 12 12.25 -52.63 -25.76
CA ALA A 12 12.35 -51.18 -25.58
C ALA A 12 12.73 -50.46 -26.90
N TYR A 13 12.57 -49.13 -26.96
CA TYR A 13 12.90 -48.29 -28.12
C TYR A 13 14.06 -47.32 -27.83
N PRO A 14 15.04 -47.15 -28.75
CA PRO A 14 16.17 -46.21 -28.60
C PRO A 14 16.05 -44.92 -29.45
N VAL A 15 16.99 -44.00 -29.22
CA VAL A 15 17.08 -42.62 -29.77
C VAL A 15 17.94 -42.54 -31.04
N THR A 16 17.67 -41.60 -31.96
CA THR A 16 18.72 -40.97 -32.80
C THR A 16 18.32 -39.58 -33.36
N ARG A 17 19.16 -38.96 -34.22
CA ARG A 17 19.32 -37.49 -34.40
C ARG A 17 19.74 -37.15 -35.85
N LEU A 18 19.62 -35.88 -36.28
CA LEU A 18 20.15 -35.29 -37.56
C LEU A 18 19.36 -35.70 -38.85
N SER A 19 19.39 -35.01 -40.01
CA SER A 19 19.66 -33.58 -40.36
C SER A 19 19.37 -33.29 -41.86
N LYS A 20 19.11 -32.02 -42.22
CA LYS A 20 19.29 -31.38 -43.57
C LYS A 20 18.63 -31.98 -44.85
N GLY A 21 17.56 -31.33 -45.31
CA GLY A 21 17.37 -30.79 -46.69
C GLY A 21 17.22 -31.71 -47.93
N GLY A 22 16.57 -31.20 -48.99
CA GLY A 22 16.60 -31.82 -50.35
C GLY A 22 15.25 -31.79 -51.11
N ALA A 23 15.15 -30.95 -52.15
CA ALA A 23 13.92 -30.61 -52.87
C ALA A 23 13.46 -31.59 -53.99
N LEU A 24 12.16 -31.48 -54.37
CA LEU A 24 11.53 -31.75 -55.69
C LEU A 24 11.51 -33.19 -56.29
N TRP A 25 10.34 -33.65 -56.78
CA TRP A 25 9.97 -33.64 -58.22
C TRP A 25 8.56 -34.24 -58.50
N ARG A 26 8.16 -34.27 -59.79
CA ARG A 26 6.79 -34.34 -60.37
C ARG A 26 6.01 -35.67 -60.34
N VAL A 27 4.70 -35.55 -60.08
CA VAL A 27 3.53 -35.86 -60.96
C VAL A 27 3.62 -37.03 -61.98
N SER A 28 2.67 -37.98 -61.91
CA SER A 28 1.74 -38.36 -63.03
C SER A 28 0.64 -39.36 -62.59
N THR A 29 -0.51 -39.34 -63.27
CA THR A 29 -1.71 -40.20 -63.07
C THR A 29 -2.04 -41.01 -64.33
N PRO A 30 -2.89 -42.06 -64.23
CA PRO A 30 -3.92 -42.23 -65.28
C PRO A 30 -5.29 -42.85 -64.88
N LEU A 31 -6.33 -42.44 -65.63
CA LEU A 31 -7.48 -43.23 -66.15
C LEU A 31 -8.64 -43.76 -65.24
N PHE A 32 -9.64 -42.89 -65.02
CA PHE A 32 -11.04 -42.93 -65.55
C PHE A 32 -11.96 -44.19 -65.61
N SER A 33 -13.28 -43.86 -65.50
CA SER A 33 -14.52 -44.63 -65.77
C SER A 33 -15.04 -45.56 -64.64
N GLY A 34 -16.34 -45.65 -64.32
CA GLY A 34 -17.52 -44.84 -64.72
C GLY A 34 -18.85 -45.65 -64.69
N SER A 35 -20.07 -45.09 -64.67
CA SER A 35 -20.57 -43.73 -64.36
C SER A 35 -22.13 -43.74 -64.33
N ILE A 36 -22.82 -43.06 -63.39
CA ILE A 36 -24.30 -42.99 -63.28
C ILE A 36 -24.82 -41.60 -62.82
N ARG A 37 -26.01 -41.21 -63.28
CA ARG A 37 -26.75 -39.96 -62.93
C ARG A 37 -27.66 -40.21 -61.70
N GLY A 38 -28.04 -39.25 -60.86
CA GLY A 38 -27.73 -37.82 -60.81
C GLY A 38 -28.97 -36.98 -60.42
N TYR A 39 -28.89 -36.23 -59.33
CA TYR A 39 -29.83 -35.15 -58.95
C TYR A 39 -29.06 -33.96 -58.37
N SER A 40 -29.57 -32.75 -58.58
CA SER A 40 -28.80 -31.51 -58.39
C SER A 40 -29.02 -30.86 -57.02
N LEU A 41 -27.91 -30.46 -56.38
CA LEU A 41 -27.86 -29.34 -55.44
C LEU A 41 -26.83 -28.35 -55.98
N ALA A 42 -27.21 -27.09 -56.13
CA ALA A 42 -26.37 -26.08 -56.76
C ALA A 42 -25.22 -25.68 -55.82
N VAL A 43 -24.00 -25.64 -56.36
CA VAL A 43 -22.87 -24.98 -55.70
C VAL A 43 -23.09 -23.47 -55.83
N ALA A 44 -23.52 -22.84 -54.76
CA ALA A 44 -23.27 -21.41 -54.59
C ALA A 44 -21.76 -21.24 -54.35
N HIS A 45 -21.09 -20.49 -55.20
CA HIS A 45 -19.76 -20.00 -54.86
C HIS A 45 -19.92 -19.04 -53.67
N ALA A 46 -19.27 -19.35 -52.56
CA ALA A 46 -18.96 -18.33 -51.57
C ALA A 46 -17.79 -17.53 -52.15
N ASP A 47 -18.03 -16.30 -52.54
CA ASP A 47 -16.95 -15.38 -52.86
C ASP A 47 -16.12 -15.15 -51.58
N ASP A 48 -14.82 -15.41 -51.65
CA ASP A 48 -13.87 -14.96 -50.62
C ASP A 48 -13.77 -13.43 -50.72
N ASP A 49 -14.74 -12.76 -50.11
CA ASP A 49 -14.86 -11.32 -50.04
C ASP A 49 -13.72 -10.78 -49.16
N VAL A 50 -12.57 -10.53 -49.81
CA VAL A 50 -11.36 -9.95 -49.19
C VAL A 50 -11.67 -8.52 -48.77
N LYS A 51 -12.30 -8.40 -47.60
CA LYS A 51 -12.57 -7.13 -46.95
C LYS A 51 -11.28 -6.33 -46.88
N GLU A 52 -11.30 -5.15 -47.50
CA GLU A 52 -10.20 -4.19 -47.35
C GLU A 52 -9.93 -3.97 -45.85
N PRO A 53 -8.65 -3.95 -45.41
CA PRO A 53 -8.32 -3.77 -44.01
C PRO A 53 -8.87 -2.41 -43.54
N GLN A 54 -9.82 -2.46 -42.60
CA GLN A 54 -10.47 -1.29 -42.04
C GLN A 54 -9.41 -0.30 -41.51
N PRO A 55 -9.56 1.01 -41.76
CA PRO A 55 -8.59 1.99 -41.31
C PRO A 55 -8.62 2.08 -39.77
N LEU A 56 -7.48 1.74 -39.15
CA LEU A 56 -7.29 1.75 -37.69
C LEU A 56 -7.92 2.99 -37.03
N ARG A 57 -8.74 2.76 -36.01
CA ARG A 57 -9.52 3.80 -35.33
C ARG A 57 -8.63 4.69 -34.45
N LEU A 58 -8.10 5.77 -35.04
CA LEU A 58 -7.29 6.77 -34.35
C LEU A 58 -8.13 7.95 -33.83
N ASN A 59 -7.78 8.48 -32.66
CA ASN A 59 -8.40 9.70 -32.13
C ASN A 59 -7.73 11.00 -32.68
N PRO A 60 -8.26 12.20 -32.40
CA PRO A 60 -7.75 13.47 -32.94
C PRO A 60 -6.30 13.86 -32.57
N VAL A 61 -5.64 13.11 -31.68
CA VAL A 61 -4.22 13.28 -31.29
C VAL A 61 -3.37 12.04 -31.61
N GLY A 62 -3.91 11.11 -32.41
CA GLY A 62 -3.19 9.98 -33.02
C GLY A 62 -3.21 8.68 -32.22
N VAL A 63 -3.85 8.63 -31.05
CA VAL A 63 -3.88 7.44 -30.19
C VAL A 63 -4.81 6.37 -30.76
N GLN A 64 -4.34 5.13 -30.85
CA GLN A 64 -5.11 3.98 -31.32
C GLN A 64 -6.19 3.54 -30.31
N GLN A 65 -7.46 3.63 -30.69
CA GLN A 65 -8.60 3.20 -29.89
C GLN A 65 -8.99 1.75 -30.18
N LEU A 66 -9.96 1.20 -29.43
CA LEU A 66 -10.56 -0.10 -29.70
C LEU A 66 -11.11 -0.19 -31.15
N ALA A 67 -10.99 -1.39 -31.73
CA ALA A 67 -11.65 -1.82 -32.96
C ALA A 67 -13.16 -1.47 -32.95
N PRO A 68 -13.80 -1.11 -34.08
CA PRO A 68 -15.23 -0.76 -34.10
C PRO A 68 -16.14 -1.86 -33.53
N HIS A 69 -15.85 -3.14 -33.83
CA HIS A 69 -16.57 -4.30 -33.29
C HIS A 69 -16.49 -4.36 -31.76
N LEU A 70 -15.28 -4.25 -31.21
CA LEU A 70 -15.02 -4.33 -29.78
C LEU A 70 -15.55 -3.10 -29.02
N HIS A 71 -15.43 -1.90 -29.61
CA HIS A 71 -16.00 -0.66 -29.08
C HIS A 71 -17.52 -0.78 -28.93
N SER A 72 -18.21 -1.31 -29.94
CA SER A 72 -19.68 -1.45 -29.93
C SER A 72 -20.24 -2.40 -28.85
N GLN A 73 -19.44 -3.39 -28.44
CA GLN A 73 -19.81 -4.34 -27.36
C GLN A 73 -19.59 -3.75 -25.96
N VAL A 74 -18.66 -2.81 -25.82
CA VAL A 74 -18.24 -2.23 -24.53
C VAL A 74 -18.93 -0.90 -24.24
N PHE A 75 -19.13 -0.05 -25.26
CA PHE A 75 -19.72 1.27 -25.15
C PHE A 75 -21.08 1.33 -25.87
N THR A 76 -22.12 0.87 -25.19
CA THR A 76 -23.53 0.89 -25.61
C THR A 76 -24.05 2.29 -25.95
N LYS A 77 -23.54 3.33 -25.29
CA LYS A 77 -23.90 4.73 -25.52
C LYS A 77 -23.21 5.26 -26.77
N LYS A 78 -23.97 6.00 -27.59
CA LYS A 78 -23.45 6.63 -28.82
C LYS A 78 -22.25 7.53 -28.51
N PHE A 79 -21.09 7.19 -29.08
CA PHE A 79 -19.88 7.99 -28.99
C PHE A 79 -20.16 9.45 -29.40
N THR A 80 -19.74 10.38 -28.54
CA THR A 80 -19.84 11.83 -28.77
C THR A 80 -18.44 12.38 -28.91
N ALA A 81 -18.15 13.01 -30.05
CA ALA A 81 -16.82 13.53 -30.33
C ALA A 81 -16.47 14.73 -29.41
N PRO A 82 -15.21 14.86 -28.97
CA PRO A 82 -14.78 15.97 -28.14
C PRO A 82 -14.91 17.32 -28.88
N PRO A 83 -15.33 18.42 -28.20
CA PRO A 83 -15.42 19.75 -28.78
C PRO A 83 -14.13 20.21 -29.48
N GLN A 84 -14.25 20.77 -30.69
CA GLN A 84 -13.09 21.14 -31.52
C GLN A 84 -12.12 22.14 -30.85
N ASP A 85 -12.64 23.05 -30.02
CA ASP A 85 -11.84 23.98 -29.20
C ASP A 85 -10.91 23.23 -28.21
N LEU A 86 -11.40 22.13 -27.61
CA LEU A 86 -10.63 21.29 -26.70
C LEU A 86 -9.61 20.44 -27.47
N VAL A 87 -9.99 19.93 -28.65
CA VAL A 87 -9.08 19.21 -29.56
C VAL A 87 -7.89 20.08 -29.98
N GLU A 88 -8.11 21.32 -30.41
CA GLU A 88 -7.00 22.21 -30.78
C GLU A 88 -6.21 22.75 -29.58
N LEU A 89 -6.84 22.89 -28.41
CA LEU A 89 -6.13 23.21 -27.17
C LEU A 89 -5.20 22.06 -26.74
N SER A 90 -5.68 20.82 -26.79
CA SER A 90 -4.89 19.62 -26.56
C SER A 90 -3.71 19.52 -27.55
N LYS A 91 -3.97 19.61 -28.86
CA LYS A 91 -2.90 19.63 -29.87
C LYS A 91 -1.88 20.76 -29.61
N THR A 92 -2.32 21.93 -29.14
CA THR A 92 -1.44 23.04 -28.78
C THR A 92 -0.55 22.69 -27.59
N HIS A 93 -1.11 22.11 -26.52
CA HIS A 93 -0.37 21.63 -25.37
C HIS A 93 0.64 20.51 -25.75
N LEU A 94 0.22 19.52 -26.55
CA LEU A 94 1.09 18.43 -27.03
C LEU A 94 2.21 18.92 -27.96
N ARG A 95 1.97 19.93 -28.81
CA ARG A 95 3.04 20.64 -29.56
C ARG A 95 4.01 21.34 -28.62
N GLN A 96 3.50 22.07 -27.61
CA GLN A 96 4.31 22.79 -26.62
C GLN A 96 5.19 21.89 -25.73
N HIS A 97 4.94 20.58 -25.68
CA HIS A 97 5.77 19.60 -24.96
C HIS A 97 6.47 18.60 -25.90
N GLU A 98 6.48 18.89 -27.21
CA GLU A 98 7.12 18.10 -28.27
C GLU A 98 6.67 16.62 -28.31
N LEU A 99 5.36 16.38 -28.20
CA LEU A 99 4.76 15.05 -28.22
C LEU A 99 3.94 14.77 -29.49
N LEU A 100 3.17 15.76 -29.97
CA LEU A 100 2.24 15.57 -31.09
C LEU A 100 2.98 15.07 -32.34
N GLY A 101 2.56 13.91 -32.87
CA GLY A 101 3.14 13.30 -34.07
C GLY A 101 4.37 12.42 -33.83
N LYS A 102 4.77 12.18 -32.58
CA LYS A 102 5.81 11.19 -32.22
C LYS A 102 5.23 9.82 -31.82
N ASN A 103 4.02 9.52 -32.30
CA ASN A 103 3.23 8.33 -31.96
C ASN A 103 3.94 7.02 -32.28
N THR A 104 3.52 5.95 -31.60
CA THR A 104 4.15 4.63 -31.62
C THR A 104 3.94 3.85 -32.92
N GLU A 105 4.71 2.78 -33.12
CA GLU A 105 4.31 1.73 -34.06
C GLU A 105 2.96 1.16 -33.63
N ARG A 106 2.07 0.95 -34.60
CA ARG A 106 0.66 0.61 -34.34
C ARG A 106 0.51 -0.88 -34.07
N GLN A 107 -0.33 -1.22 -33.09
CA GLN A 107 -0.68 -2.60 -32.82
C GLN A 107 -1.65 -3.13 -33.89
N PRO A 108 -1.66 -4.45 -34.19
CA PRO A 108 -2.72 -5.04 -35.00
C PRO A 108 -4.09 -4.81 -34.35
N GLU A 109 -5.15 -4.75 -35.15
CA GLU A 109 -6.50 -4.52 -34.63
C GLU A 109 -7.06 -5.79 -33.97
N ILE A 110 -7.45 -5.68 -32.69
CA ILE A 110 -8.03 -6.80 -31.93
C ILE A 110 -9.55 -6.73 -32.01
N SER A 111 -10.13 -7.62 -32.83
CA SER A 111 -11.57 -7.81 -32.96
C SER A 111 -11.97 -9.19 -32.45
N ILE A 112 -12.64 -9.23 -31.29
CA ILE A 112 -13.08 -10.45 -30.61
C ILE A 112 -14.52 -10.30 -30.12
N ASP A 113 -15.18 -11.43 -29.89
CA ASP A 113 -16.50 -11.48 -29.25
C ASP A 113 -16.33 -11.59 -27.72
N LEU A 114 -17.00 -10.70 -27.00
CA LEU A 114 -17.00 -10.65 -25.54
C LEU A 114 -18.22 -11.38 -24.96
N PRO A 115 -18.14 -11.86 -23.70
CA PRO A 115 -19.34 -12.11 -22.91
C PRO A 115 -20.22 -10.84 -22.87
N PRO A 116 -21.56 -10.96 -23.01
CA PRO A 116 -22.42 -9.78 -23.05
C PRO A 116 -22.41 -9.02 -21.74
N LEU A 117 -22.45 -7.68 -21.83
CA LEU A 117 -22.71 -6.82 -20.69
C LEU A 117 -24.11 -7.08 -20.12
N VAL A 118 -24.29 -6.68 -18.86
CA VAL A 118 -25.53 -6.85 -18.09
C VAL A 118 -26.14 -5.47 -17.93
N GLY A 119 -27.32 -5.22 -18.49
CA GLY A 119 -27.88 -3.87 -18.60
C GLY A 119 -27.18 -2.95 -19.62
N ASN A 120 -27.36 -1.63 -19.45
CA ASN A 120 -27.21 -0.63 -20.52
C ASN A 120 -25.97 0.27 -20.38
N SER A 121 -25.18 0.13 -19.33
CA SER A 121 -23.91 0.85 -19.13
C SER A 121 -22.93 0.00 -18.32
N LEU A 122 -21.66 0.37 -18.29
CA LEU A 122 -20.65 -0.36 -17.52
C LEU A 122 -20.89 -0.19 -16.01
N ASP A 123 -21.48 0.94 -15.62
CA ASP A 123 -21.95 1.16 -14.24
C ASP A 123 -23.12 0.25 -13.87
N GLU A 124 -24.15 0.13 -14.73
CA GLU A 124 -25.25 -0.82 -14.51
C GLU A 124 -24.72 -2.26 -14.40
N HIS A 125 -23.82 -2.64 -15.31
CA HIS A 125 -23.17 -3.95 -15.32
C HIS A 125 -22.42 -4.23 -14.01
N PHE A 126 -21.47 -3.39 -13.63
CA PHE A 126 -20.70 -3.59 -12.40
C PHE A 126 -21.55 -3.45 -11.13
N HIS A 127 -22.61 -2.65 -11.13
CA HIS A 127 -23.56 -2.60 -10.02
C HIS A 127 -24.31 -3.92 -9.86
N LYS A 128 -24.89 -4.43 -10.96
CA LYS A 128 -25.61 -5.71 -10.98
C LYS A 128 -24.70 -6.90 -10.64
N LEU A 129 -23.48 -6.97 -11.21
CA LEU A 129 -22.48 -7.97 -10.83
C LEU A 129 -22.09 -7.88 -9.35
N GLY A 130 -21.82 -6.67 -8.86
CA GLY A 130 -21.44 -6.44 -7.47
C GLY A 130 -22.55 -6.82 -6.49
N ALA A 131 -23.82 -6.51 -6.81
CA ALA A 131 -24.97 -6.87 -5.98
C ALA A 131 -25.20 -8.39 -5.94
N GLU A 132 -25.19 -9.04 -7.12
CA GLU A 132 -25.34 -10.51 -7.26
C GLU A 132 -24.25 -11.28 -6.49
N LEU A 133 -23.04 -10.74 -6.42
CA LEU A 133 -21.90 -11.37 -5.73
C LEU A 133 -21.76 -10.97 -4.26
N ALA A 134 -22.43 -9.89 -3.84
CA ALA A 134 -22.52 -9.45 -2.45
C ALA A 134 -23.61 -10.23 -1.66
N GLU A 135 -24.70 -10.63 -2.31
CA GLU A 135 -25.75 -11.43 -1.68
C GLU A 135 -25.42 -12.94 -1.64
N PRO A 136 -25.91 -13.70 -0.64
CA PRO A 136 -26.76 -13.27 0.47
C PRO A 136 -25.98 -12.61 1.64
N TRP A 137 -24.64 -12.53 1.55
CA TRP A 137 -23.80 -12.06 2.66
C TRP A 137 -24.11 -10.62 3.07
N LEU A 138 -24.41 -9.73 2.12
CA LEU A 138 -24.73 -8.33 2.38
C LEU A 138 -26.05 -8.17 3.14
N ARG A 139 -27.12 -8.87 2.77
CA ARG A 139 -28.36 -8.90 3.55
C ARG A 139 -28.15 -9.56 4.91
N LEU A 140 -27.53 -10.75 4.97
CA LEU A 140 -27.21 -11.43 6.24
C LEU A 140 -26.44 -10.53 7.22
N SER A 141 -25.54 -9.69 6.70
CA SER A 141 -24.76 -8.73 7.49
C SER A 141 -25.61 -7.57 8.02
N LYS A 142 -26.48 -6.98 7.18
CA LYS A 142 -27.42 -5.93 7.60
C LYS A 142 -28.41 -6.47 8.64
N ASP A 143 -28.98 -7.64 8.37
CA ASP A 143 -29.91 -8.34 9.25
C ASP A 143 -29.26 -8.60 10.63
N PHE A 144 -28.00 -9.06 10.66
CA PHE A 144 -27.26 -9.33 11.90
C PHE A 144 -26.91 -8.05 12.67
N ALA A 145 -26.30 -7.05 12.01
CA ALA A 145 -25.91 -5.78 12.62
C ALA A 145 -27.10 -4.96 13.19
N SER A 146 -28.34 -5.31 12.83
CA SER A 146 -29.56 -4.67 13.33
C SER A 146 -30.16 -5.32 14.58
N LYS A 147 -29.67 -6.51 14.96
CA LYS A 147 -30.18 -7.30 16.11
C LYS A 147 -29.27 -7.16 17.32
N ALA A 148 -29.77 -7.56 18.49
CA ALA A 148 -28.96 -7.77 19.69
C ALA A 148 -28.51 -9.24 19.79
N LEU A 149 -27.41 -9.49 20.50
CA LEU A 149 -27.07 -10.83 20.99
C LEU A 149 -27.97 -11.20 22.17
N PRO A 150 -28.23 -12.50 22.43
CA PRO A 150 -28.86 -12.94 23.66
C PRO A 150 -27.97 -12.65 24.89
N PRO A 151 -28.52 -12.68 26.12
CA PRO A 151 -27.73 -12.46 27.34
C PRO A 151 -26.51 -13.39 27.41
N LYS A 152 -25.34 -12.81 27.69
CA LYS A 152 -24.08 -13.54 27.85
C LYS A 152 -24.16 -14.52 29.03
N PRO A 153 -23.63 -15.75 28.92
CA PRO A 153 -23.60 -16.71 30.03
C PRO A 153 -22.97 -16.11 31.29
N SER A 154 -23.57 -16.38 32.45
CA SER A 154 -23.05 -15.90 33.73
C SER A 154 -21.71 -16.57 34.09
N PRO A 155 -20.81 -15.92 34.85
CA PRO A 155 -19.62 -16.57 35.38
C PRO A 155 -19.97 -17.85 36.15
N GLY A 156 -19.27 -18.96 35.87
CA GLY A 156 -19.60 -20.29 36.37
C GLY A 156 -20.57 -21.11 35.51
N ALA A 157 -21.12 -20.55 34.42
CA ALA A 157 -21.99 -21.27 33.47
C ALA A 157 -21.24 -21.89 32.29
N TRP A 158 -19.92 -21.65 32.15
CA TRP A 158 -19.10 -22.20 31.07
C TRP A 158 -18.72 -23.66 31.38
N LEU A 159 -18.83 -24.55 30.39
CA LEU A 159 -18.52 -25.97 30.59
C LEU A 159 -17.08 -26.31 30.18
N ARG A 160 -16.36 -26.99 31.08
CA ARG A 160 -15.03 -27.55 30.84
C ARG A 160 -15.13 -28.87 30.06
N ARG A 161 -15.43 -28.78 28.76
CA ARG A 161 -15.59 -29.91 27.84
C ARG A 161 -14.98 -29.57 26.48
N SER A 162 -14.29 -30.52 25.84
CA SER A 162 -13.72 -30.34 24.50
C SER A 162 -14.79 -30.20 23.42
N GLY A 163 -14.39 -29.60 22.29
CA GLY A 163 -15.31 -29.26 21.19
C GLY A 163 -16.21 -28.08 21.56
N TRP A 164 -17.33 -27.93 20.85
CA TRP A 164 -18.26 -26.83 21.07
C TRP A 164 -19.29 -27.14 22.17
N THR A 165 -19.57 -26.12 22.98
CA THR A 165 -20.71 -26.04 23.88
C THR A 165 -21.61 -24.91 23.43
N ARG A 166 -22.87 -25.21 23.14
CA ARG A 166 -23.93 -24.22 22.91
C ARG A 166 -24.58 -23.88 24.24
N HIS A 167 -24.76 -22.59 24.50
CA HIS A 167 -25.40 -22.02 25.68
C HIS A 167 -26.65 -21.27 25.23
N ASN A 168 -27.82 -21.80 25.59
CA ASN A 168 -29.11 -21.27 25.17
C ASN A 168 -29.57 -20.13 26.11
N PRO A 169 -30.46 -19.21 25.65
CA PRO A 169 -30.93 -18.08 26.46
C PRO A 169 -31.76 -18.46 27.70
N ASP A 170 -32.22 -19.70 27.79
CA ASP A 170 -32.92 -20.28 28.94
C ASP A 170 -31.95 -20.85 30.01
N GLY A 171 -30.64 -20.80 29.77
CA GLY A 171 -29.60 -21.37 30.63
C GLY A 171 -29.31 -22.85 30.37
N THR A 172 -29.99 -23.50 29.43
CA THR A 172 -29.64 -24.87 29.02
C THR A 172 -28.35 -24.90 28.20
N THR A 173 -27.66 -26.04 28.22
CA THR A 173 -26.41 -26.25 27.47
C THR A 173 -26.42 -27.60 26.76
N GLU A 174 -25.80 -27.64 25.58
CA GLU A 174 -25.76 -28.86 24.75
C GLU A 174 -24.40 -29.04 24.07
N ALA A 175 -24.17 -30.24 23.51
CA ALA A 175 -23.01 -30.56 22.70
C ALA A 175 -23.36 -30.45 21.22
N VAL A 176 -22.58 -29.70 20.47
CA VAL A 176 -22.72 -29.56 19.02
C VAL A 176 -21.37 -29.83 18.35
N GLU A 177 -21.39 -30.35 17.12
CA GLU A 177 -20.16 -30.52 16.33
C GLU A 177 -19.62 -29.16 15.85
N TYR A 178 -20.53 -28.23 15.53
CA TYR A 178 -20.26 -26.84 15.13
C TYR A 178 -21.53 -25.97 15.28
N PRO A 179 -21.42 -24.63 15.37
CA PRO A 179 -22.57 -23.71 15.40
C PRO A 179 -23.39 -23.77 14.11
N GLN A 180 -24.72 -23.75 14.19
CA GLN A 180 -25.60 -24.00 13.03
C GLN A 180 -26.09 -22.71 12.35
N GLU A 181 -25.83 -21.55 12.94
CA GLU A 181 -26.36 -20.27 12.50
C GLU A 181 -25.58 -19.67 11.34
N LYS A 182 -26.32 -18.90 10.52
CA LYS A 182 -25.80 -18.19 9.35
C LYS A 182 -25.07 -16.88 9.68
N CYS A 183 -25.17 -16.37 10.90
CA CYS A 183 -24.50 -15.15 11.33
C CYS A 183 -23.89 -15.36 12.72
N LEU A 184 -22.58 -15.13 12.84
CA LEU A 184 -21.82 -15.29 14.08
C LEU A 184 -20.84 -14.13 14.26
N VAL A 185 -20.61 -13.69 15.49
CA VAL A 185 -19.35 -13.05 15.89
C VAL A 185 -18.44 -14.12 16.49
N PHE A 186 -17.13 -14.05 16.24
CA PHE A 186 -16.16 -15.09 16.59
C PHE A 186 -14.80 -14.49 16.96
N ASP A 187 -14.16 -15.05 17.99
CA ASP A 187 -12.83 -14.70 18.49
C ASP A 187 -12.09 -15.96 19.01
N VAL A 188 -10.78 -16.05 18.81
CA VAL A 188 -9.96 -17.23 19.16
C VAL A 188 -8.68 -16.84 19.90
N GLU A 189 -8.42 -17.48 21.04
CA GLU A 189 -7.17 -17.33 21.79
C GLU A 189 -6.25 -18.55 21.69
N VAL A 190 -4.94 -18.26 21.78
CA VAL A 190 -3.85 -19.21 21.51
C VAL A 190 -2.71 -19.02 22.52
N LEU A 191 -2.08 -20.13 22.96
CA LEU A 191 -0.84 -20.06 23.75
C LEU A 191 0.35 -19.77 22.82
N TYR A 192 0.45 -18.55 22.30
CA TYR A 192 1.36 -18.16 21.20
C TYR A 192 2.86 -18.39 21.44
N LYS A 193 3.27 -18.71 22.68
CA LYS A 193 4.65 -19.11 23.03
C LYS A 193 4.89 -20.62 22.97
N GLU A 194 3.84 -21.43 23.06
CA GLU A 194 3.86 -22.89 22.95
C GLU A 194 3.39 -23.36 21.57
N SER A 195 2.20 -22.93 21.12
CA SER A 195 1.60 -23.33 19.85
C SER A 195 0.80 -22.19 19.17
N PRO A 196 0.82 -22.08 17.83
CA PRO A 196 0.00 -21.13 17.09
C PRO A 196 -1.46 -21.60 16.85
N PHE A 197 -1.82 -22.81 17.29
CA PHE A 197 -3.14 -23.41 17.12
C PHE A 197 -4.12 -23.00 18.24
N ALA A 198 -5.41 -23.30 18.05
CA ALA A 198 -6.46 -22.88 18.97
C ALA A 198 -6.41 -23.65 20.29
N ILE A 199 -6.46 -22.92 21.41
CA ILE A 199 -6.72 -23.51 22.73
C ILE A 199 -8.18 -23.32 23.17
N MET A 200 -8.78 -22.20 22.79
CA MET A 200 -10.08 -21.75 23.29
C MET A 200 -10.67 -20.73 22.32
N ALA A 201 -11.99 -20.73 22.15
CA ALA A 201 -12.68 -19.74 21.32
C ALA A 201 -14.09 -19.45 21.84
N CYS A 202 -14.62 -18.29 21.48
CA CYS A 202 -15.99 -17.91 21.78
C CYS A 202 -16.71 -17.46 20.50
N ALA A 203 -18.00 -17.75 20.40
CA ALA A 203 -18.86 -17.21 19.35
C ALA A 203 -20.25 -16.86 19.88
N ALA A 204 -20.94 -15.96 19.19
CA ALA A 204 -22.32 -15.58 19.50
C ALA A 204 -23.15 -15.42 18.21
N SER A 205 -24.34 -16.01 18.21
CA SER A 205 -25.39 -15.77 17.22
C SER A 205 -26.49 -14.87 17.82
N THR A 206 -27.57 -14.62 17.08
CA THR A 206 -28.77 -13.97 17.66
C THR A 206 -29.63 -14.92 18.49
N GLU A 207 -29.30 -16.22 18.51
CA GLU A 207 -30.09 -17.29 19.12
C GLU A 207 -29.38 -17.95 20.32
N ALA A 208 -28.04 -18.02 20.34
CA ALA A 208 -27.26 -18.69 21.36
C ALA A 208 -25.81 -18.17 21.47
N TRP A 209 -25.18 -18.45 22.61
CA TRP A 209 -23.74 -18.29 22.84
C TRP A 209 -23.00 -19.62 22.68
N TYR A 210 -21.70 -19.56 22.37
CA TYR A 210 -20.88 -20.73 22.10
C TYR A 210 -19.50 -20.60 22.72
N GLY A 211 -19.06 -21.63 23.45
CA GLY A 211 -17.66 -21.80 23.87
C GLY A 211 -17.05 -23.03 23.22
N TRP A 212 -15.83 -22.93 22.72
CA TRP A 212 -15.04 -24.07 22.22
C TRP A 212 -13.78 -24.25 23.06
N LEU A 213 -13.47 -25.51 23.42
CA LEU A 213 -12.22 -25.86 24.06
C LEU A 213 -11.46 -26.93 23.29
N SER A 214 -10.15 -26.72 23.21
CA SER A 214 -9.21 -27.66 22.62
C SER A 214 -9.06 -28.90 23.49
N PRO A 215 -9.17 -30.13 22.94
CA PRO A 215 -8.86 -31.35 23.69
C PRO A 215 -7.40 -31.36 24.19
N TRP A 216 -6.50 -30.63 23.52
CA TRP A 216 -5.12 -30.45 23.99
C TRP A 216 -5.04 -29.59 25.26
N LEU A 217 -5.86 -28.53 25.37
CA LEU A 217 -5.92 -27.72 26.59
C LEU A 217 -6.41 -28.55 27.79
N LEU A 218 -7.39 -29.44 27.55
CA LEU A 218 -7.94 -30.35 28.58
C LEU A 218 -7.06 -31.59 28.87
N LYS A 219 -5.90 -31.73 28.21
CA LYS A 219 -4.99 -32.89 28.31
C LYS A 219 -5.64 -34.22 27.87
N GLU A 220 -6.65 -34.16 27.00
CA GLU A 220 -7.28 -35.33 26.36
C GLU A 220 -6.44 -35.85 25.16
N THR A 221 -5.54 -35.01 24.63
CA THR A 221 -4.57 -35.37 23.60
C THR A 221 -3.27 -34.59 23.76
N GLU A 222 -2.17 -35.15 23.24
CA GLU A 222 -0.88 -34.45 23.15
C GLU A 222 -0.64 -33.75 21.80
N ASN A 223 -1.55 -33.93 20.82
CA ASN A 223 -1.47 -33.17 19.56
C ASN A 223 -1.94 -31.73 19.78
N ASP A 224 -1.01 -30.77 19.76
CA ASP A 224 -1.28 -29.34 19.91
C ASP A 224 -1.99 -28.71 18.69
N ARG A 225 -1.96 -29.39 17.53
CA ARG A 225 -2.35 -28.86 16.22
C ARG A 225 -3.87 -28.83 15.99
N GLN A 226 -4.62 -28.37 17.00
CA GLN A 226 -6.08 -28.40 17.02
C GLN A 226 -6.69 -27.24 16.23
N LEU A 227 -7.63 -27.58 15.34
CA LEU A 227 -8.42 -26.65 14.54
C LEU A 227 -9.90 -26.73 14.93
N ILE A 228 -10.57 -25.59 14.89
CA ILE A 228 -11.95 -25.39 15.28
C ILE A 228 -12.85 -25.79 14.10
N PRO A 229 -13.73 -26.80 14.23
CA PRO A 229 -14.72 -27.10 13.20
C PRO A 229 -15.80 -26.01 13.18
N MET A 230 -16.11 -25.49 12.00
CA MET A 230 -17.25 -24.58 11.79
C MET A 230 -18.35 -25.23 10.94
N GLY A 231 -18.08 -26.35 10.27
CA GLY A 231 -19.02 -27.05 9.41
C GLY A 231 -19.40 -26.28 8.13
N ASN A 232 -19.74 -27.01 7.08
CA ASN A 232 -20.06 -26.45 5.77
C ASN A 232 -21.58 -26.32 5.55
N ILE A 233 -22.23 -25.41 6.29
CA ILE A 233 -23.69 -25.18 6.24
C ILE A 233 -24.15 -24.33 5.03
N GLY A 234 -23.29 -24.10 4.03
CA GLY A 234 -23.55 -23.18 2.93
C GLY A 234 -23.29 -21.72 3.31
N GLU A 235 -24.14 -20.79 2.88
CA GLU A 235 -23.89 -19.35 3.09
C GLU A 235 -23.99 -18.94 4.56
N ARG A 236 -22.85 -18.46 5.11
CA ARG A 236 -22.68 -17.92 6.47
C ARG A 236 -21.92 -16.58 6.40
N VAL A 237 -22.17 -15.69 7.35
CA VAL A 237 -21.33 -14.52 7.68
C VAL A 237 -20.66 -14.77 9.04
N ILE A 238 -19.34 -14.57 9.12
CA ILE A 238 -18.61 -14.53 10.38
C ILE A 238 -17.95 -13.15 10.52
N VAL A 239 -18.17 -12.51 11.67
CA VAL A 239 -17.64 -11.19 12.02
C VAL A 239 -16.56 -11.36 13.08
N GLY A 240 -15.47 -10.60 12.97
CA GLY A 240 -14.44 -10.53 13.99
C GLY A 240 -13.70 -9.19 14.00
N HIS A 241 -12.65 -9.10 14.80
CA HIS A 241 -11.76 -7.94 14.83
C HIS A 241 -10.34 -8.41 14.56
N ASN A 242 -9.78 -8.08 13.38
CA ASN A 242 -8.64 -8.79 12.79
C ASN A 242 -8.96 -10.25 12.39
N ILE A 243 -10.21 -10.52 11.97
CA ILE A 243 -10.81 -11.86 11.75
C ILE A 243 -9.94 -12.89 11.00
N ASN A 244 -8.99 -12.45 10.16
CA ASN A 244 -8.08 -13.35 9.46
C ASN A 244 -6.94 -13.93 10.33
N PHE A 245 -6.83 -13.52 11.60
CA PHE A 245 -6.07 -14.26 12.63
C PHE A 245 -6.84 -15.49 13.10
N ASP A 246 -8.15 -15.34 13.31
CA ASP A 246 -9.09 -16.35 13.80
C ASP A 246 -9.48 -17.35 12.70
N ARG A 247 -9.62 -16.86 11.46
CA ARG A 247 -9.87 -17.67 10.25
C ARG A 247 -8.81 -18.76 10.06
N GLN A 248 -7.55 -18.51 10.42
CA GLN A 248 -6.48 -19.52 10.41
C GLN A 248 -6.73 -20.70 11.37
N LYS A 249 -7.70 -20.61 12.28
CA LYS A 249 -8.01 -21.66 13.25
C LYS A 249 -9.29 -22.41 12.86
N ILE A 250 -10.00 -21.97 11.81
CA ILE A 250 -11.17 -22.66 11.27
C ILE A 250 -10.71 -23.79 10.34
N LYS A 251 -11.16 -25.02 10.62
CA LYS A 251 -10.75 -26.24 9.93
C LYS A 251 -11.06 -26.23 8.43
N GLU A 252 -12.27 -25.80 8.06
CA GLU A 252 -12.81 -25.95 6.70
C GLU A 252 -12.21 -24.95 5.68
N GLU A 253 -11.63 -23.84 6.14
CA GLU A 253 -11.07 -22.78 5.28
C GLU A 253 -9.83 -23.22 4.49
N TYR A 254 -9.18 -24.27 4.98
CA TYR A 254 -7.98 -24.90 4.43
C TYR A 254 -8.27 -25.86 3.25
N HIS A 255 -9.53 -26.27 3.04
CA HIS A 255 -9.92 -27.08 1.90
C HIS A 255 -9.82 -26.28 0.58
N ILE A 256 -9.27 -26.86 -0.49
CA ILE A 256 -8.99 -26.14 -1.76
C ILE A 256 -10.23 -25.44 -2.35
N ARG A 257 -11.41 -26.09 -2.29
CA ARG A 257 -12.67 -25.50 -2.80
C ARG A 257 -13.16 -24.29 -2.00
N GLY A 258 -12.61 -24.04 -0.81
CA GLY A 258 -13.06 -23.01 0.13
C GLY A 258 -14.45 -23.31 0.72
N THR A 259 -14.95 -22.38 1.53
CA THR A 259 -16.33 -22.40 2.04
C THR A 259 -17.16 -21.27 1.44
N LYS A 260 -18.48 -21.27 1.71
CA LYS A 260 -19.39 -20.15 1.42
C LYS A 260 -19.45 -19.15 2.60
N THR A 261 -18.43 -19.09 3.45
CA THR A 261 -18.38 -18.16 4.58
C THR A 261 -17.84 -16.79 4.13
N GLY A 262 -18.59 -15.73 4.43
CA GLY A 262 -18.15 -14.35 4.25
C GLY A 262 -17.56 -13.80 5.54
N PHE A 263 -16.27 -13.49 5.55
CA PHE A 263 -15.57 -12.97 6.73
C PHE A 263 -15.51 -11.44 6.71
N ILE A 264 -16.05 -10.82 7.77
CA ILE A 264 -16.09 -9.36 7.93
C ILE A 264 -15.18 -8.94 9.08
N ASP A 265 -14.22 -8.10 8.75
CA ASP A 265 -13.27 -7.52 9.69
C ASP A 265 -13.73 -6.13 10.15
N THR A 266 -14.14 -6.01 11.41
CA THR A 266 -14.49 -4.71 12.02
C THR A 266 -13.33 -3.72 12.02
N MET A 267 -12.08 -4.19 11.97
CA MET A 267 -10.90 -3.32 11.86
C MET A 267 -10.86 -2.63 10.49
N SER A 268 -11.02 -3.38 9.39
CA SER A 268 -11.14 -2.84 8.03
C SER A 268 -12.32 -1.88 7.85
N LEU A 269 -13.46 -2.15 8.49
CA LEU A 269 -14.60 -1.21 8.52
C LEU A 269 -14.18 0.11 9.18
N HIS A 270 -13.64 0.07 10.41
CA HIS A 270 -13.19 1.25 11.15
C HIS A 270 -12.08 2.03 10.43
N ILE A 271 -11.07 1.36 9.86
CA ILE A 271 -9.97 2.03 9.15
C ILE A 271 -10.50 2.81 7.94
N THR A 272 -11.48 2.25 7.23
CA THR A 272 -12.12 2.88 6.07
C THR A 272 -12.94 4.11 6.45
N THR A 273 -13.68 4.08 7.57
CA THR A 273 -14.55 5.18 7.98
C THR A 273 -13.82 6.27 8.77
N ASN A 274 -12.92 5.87 9.67
CA ASN A 274 -12.34 6.71 10.74
C ASN A 274 -10.82 6.51 10.95
N GLY A 275 -10.11 5.75 10.11
CA GLY A 275 -8.66 5.58 10.23
C GLY A 275 -7.86 6.87 9.98
N MET A 276 -6.65 6.95 10.55
CA MET A 276 -5.71 8.08 10.44
C MET A 276 -4.53 7.83 9.49
N THR A 277 -3.94 8.90 8.94
CA THR A 277 -2.67 8.81 8.18
C THR A 277 -1.46 8.48 9.07
N SER A 278 -0.38 8.02 8.44
CA SER A 278 0.95 7.92 9.06
C SER A 278 1.53 9.28 9.51
N GLN A 279 1.06 10.40 8.95
CA GLN A 279 1.46 11.76 9.33
C GLN A 279 0.70 12.27 10.56
N GLN A 280 -0.57 11.87 10.72
CA GLN A 280 -1.42 12.18 11.86
C GLN A 280 -1.11 11.33 13.10
N ARG A 281 -0.69 10.07 12.91
CA ARG A 281 -0.47 9.14 14.03
C ARG A 281 0.51 9.65 15.11
N PRO A 282 1.61 10.36 14.81
CA PRO A 282 2.49 10.93 15.84
C PRO A 282 1.85 12.05 16.67
N SER A 283 1.08 12.95 16.06
CA SER A 283 0.38 14.03 16.79
C SER A 283 -0.79 13.47 17.60
N TRP A 284 -1.57 12.54 17.04
CA TRP A 284 -2.61 11.82 17.78
C TRP A 284 -2.04 11.03 18.98
N MET A 285 -0.89 10.37 18.83
CA MET A 285 -0.18 9.71 19.94
C MET A 285 0.34 10.68 21.00
N LYS A 286 0.62 11.95 20.67
CA LYS A 286 0.92 13.00 21.68
C LYS A 286 -0.38 13.45 22.36
N HIS A 287 -1.42 13.75 21.59
CA HIS A 287 -2.74 14.16 22.08
C HIS A 287 -3.35 13.12 23.03
N LYS A 288 -3.38 11.84 22.66
CA LYS A 288 -3.85 10.76 23.54
C LYS A 288 -3.10 10.75 24.88
N LYS A 289 -1.77 10.87 24.88
CA LYS A 289 -0.96 10.92 26.11
C LYS A 289 -1.18 12.18 26.96
N LEU A 290 -1.59 13.28 26.34
CA LEU A 290 -1.99 14.50 27.05
C LEU A 290 -3.38 14.32 27.66
N MET A 291 -4.32 13.65 26.96
CA MET A 291 -5.64 13.33 27.47
C MET A 291 -5.61 12.27 28.58
N GLU A 292 -4.78 11.23 28.46
CA GLU A 292 -4.50 10.27 29.54
C GLU A 292 -4.00 11.02 30.79
N LYS A 293 -2.98 11.88 30.68
CA LYS A 293 -2.52 12.74 31.79
C LYS A 293 -3.59 13.69 32.34
N LYS A 294 -4.40 14.32 31.49
CA LYS A 294 -5.49 15.23 31.92
C LYS A 294 -6.50 14.43 32.75
N GLN A 295 -6.88 13.23 32.30
CA GLN A 295 -7.79 12.33 33.00
C GLN A 295 -7.19 11.84 34.33
N ASP A 296 -5.94 11.37 34.35
CA ASP A 296 -5.22 10.96 35.57
C ASP A 296 -5.29 12.05 36.66
N ILE A 297 -5.16 13.33 36.25
CA ILE A 297 -5.19 14.48 37.15
C ILE A 297 -6.61 14.86 37.57
N ILE A 298 -7.60 14.75 36.67
CA ILE A 298 -9.02 14.93 37.01
C ILE A 298 -9.44 13.88 38.06
N GLU A 299 -9.01 12.63 37.93
CA GLU A 299 -9.33 11.56 38.88
C GLU A 299 -8.58 11.69 40.22
N GLN A 300 -7.32 12.16 40.22
CA GLN A 300 -6.53 12.32 41.45
C GLN A 300 -6.82 13.63 42.23
N TYR A 301 -7.37 14.65 41.57
CA TYR A 301 -7.48 16.00 42.13
C TYR A 301 -8.84 16.71 41.91
N GLY A 302 -9.77 16.16 41.11
CA GLY A 302 -11.00 16.84 40.69
C GLY A 302 -11.93 17.33 41.81
N ASP A 303 -11.97 16.64 42.96
CA ASP A 303 -12.75 17.05 44.14
C ASP A 303 -12.13 18.25 44.91
N LYS A 304 -10.97 18.77 44.50
CA LYS A 304 -10.25 19.83 45.21
C LYS A 304 -10.34 21.17 44.48
N THR A 305 -11.01 22.14 45.11
CA THR A 305 -10.99 23.55 44.71
C THR A 305 -9.63 24.22 44.99
N ASN A 306 -8.57 23.79 44.30
CA ASN A 306 -7.22 24.37 44.39
C ASN A 306 -6.80 25.01 43.06
N ALA A 307 -6.17 26.19 43.13
CA ALA A 307 -5.57 26.84 41.96
C ALA A 307 -4.48 25.97 41.29
N GLU A 308 -3.82 25.12 42.07
CA GLU A 308 -2.82 24.14 41.60
C GLU A 308 -3.39 23.15 40.58
N PHE A 309 -4.67 22.75 40.70
CA PHE A 309 -5.33 21.85 39.75
C PHE A 309 -5.55 22.52 38.39
N ALA A 310 -6.04 23.77 38.41
CA ALA A 310 -6.16 24.58 37.20
C ALA A 310 -4.79 24.83 36.54
N GLN A 311 -3.77 25.13 37.34
CA GLN A 311 -2.42 25.37 36.85
C GLN A 311 -1.76 24.10 36.27
N LEU A 312 -1.97 22.92 36.86
CA LEU A 312 -1.52 21.64 36.29
C LEU A 312 -2.15 21.35 34.92
N LEU A 313 -3.45 21.65 34.75
CA LEU A 313 -4.15 21.49 33.47
C LEU A 313 -3.70 22.53 32.42
N GLU A 314 -3.40 23.76 32.85
CA GLU A 314 -2.84 24.81 32.00
C GLU A 314 -1.40 24.46 31.55
N ASP A 315 -0.52 24.08 32.48
CA ASP A 315 0.87 23.67 32.20
C ASP A 315 0.92 22.48 31.23
N ILE A 316 0.06 21.46 31.39
CA ILE A 316 -0.03 20.32 30.45
C ILE A 316 -0.52 20.76 29.07
N THR A 317 -1.42 21.73 29.00
CA THR A 317 -1.92 22.27 27.72
C THR A 317 -0.83 23.11 27.02
N LEU A 318 0.00 23.81 27.79
CA LEU A 318 1.16 24.58 27.29
C LEU A 318 2.34 23.67 26.87
N GLU A 319 2.72 22.65 27.65
CA GLU A 319 3.64 21.58 27.23
C GLU A 319 3.11 20.80 26.01
N GLY A 320 1.78 20.78 25.88
CA GLY A 320 1.03 20.15 24.80
C GLY A 320 1.51 20.61 23.44
N GLY A 321 1.73 21.92 23.24
CA GLY A 321 2.35 22.48 22.04
C GLY A 321 1.74 22.00 20.71
N VAL A 322 0.48 21.60 20.76
CA VAL A 322 -0.33 20.99 19.70
C VAL A 322 -1.71 21.61 19.90
N GLU A 323 -2.17 22.37 18.91
CA GLU A 323 -3.56 22.81 18.84
C GLU A 323 -4.43 21.55 18.73
N GLU A 324 -5.47 21.44 19.56
CA GLU A 324 -6.37 20.27 19.55
C GLU A 324 -7.28 20.34 18.31
N GLU A 325 -6.77 19.86 17.17
CA GLU A 325 -7.51 19.82 15.90
C GLU A 325 -8.68 18.81 15.94
N ASP A 326 -9.86 19.22 15.49
CA ASP A 326 -11.12 18.44 15.56
C ASP A 326 -11.02 17.00 15.03
N TRP A 327 -10.20 16.75 14.00
CA TRP A 327 -10.02 15.39 13.44
C TRP A 327 -9.47 14.39 14.46
N MET A 328 -8.78 14.84 15.51
CA MET A 328 -8.27 13.96 16.57
C MET A 328 -9.43 13.26 17.31
N GLN A 329 -10.61 13.89 17.36
CA GLN A 329 -11.87 13.34 17.88
C GLN A 329 -12.68 12.57 16.82
N LYS A 330 -12.14 12.35 15.61
CA LYS A 330 -12.77 11.61 14.50
C LYS A 330 -12.01 10.35 14.09
N SER A 331 -11.03 9.95 14.90
CA SER A 331 -10.15 8.81 14.64
C SER A 331 -9.64 8.17 15.93
N SER A 332 -9.31 6.88 15.87
CA SER A 332 -8.60 6.19 16.95
C SER A 332 -7.59 5.17 16.41
N ILE A 333 -6.91 4.45 17.30
CA ILE A 333 -6.03 3.34 16.92
C ILE A 333 -6.87 2.10 16.65
N ASN A 334 -6.47 1.35 15.62
CA ASN A 334 -7.13 0.16 15.10
C ASN A 334 -7.27 -1.04 16.09
N SER A 335 -7.05 -0.92 17.40
CA SER A 335 -7.15 -2.06 18.34
C SER A 335 -8.52 -2.09 19.01
N LEU A 336 -9.10 -3.28 19.25
CA LEU A 336 -10.50 -3.45 19.66
C LEU A 336 -10.94 -2.48 20.77
N ARG A 337 -10.20 -2.37 21.88
CA ARG A 337 -10.43 -1.38 22.94
C ARG A 337 -10.48 0.07 22.44
N ASP A 338 -9.50 0.50 21.64
CA ASP A 338 -9.40 1.87 21.14
C ASP A 338 -10.47 2.17 20.06
N VAL A 339 -11.00 1.14 19.39
CA VAL A 339 -12.13 1.21 18.46
C VAL A 339 -13.47 1.20 19.21
N ALA A 340 -13.57 0.40 20.29
CA ALA A 340 -14.76 0.28 21.15
C ALA A 340 -14.98 1.54 22.00
N LYS A 341 -13.93 2.11 22.61
CA LYS A 341 -14.04 3.40 23.29
C LYS A 341 -14.41 4.52 22.30
N PHE A 342 -13.94 4.46 21.06
CA PHE A 342 -14.26 5.46 20.04
C PHE A 342 -15.70 5.37 19.48
N HIS A 343 -16.20 4.17 19.15
CA HIS A 343 -17.53 3.99 18.54
C HIS A 343 -18.66 3.71 19.54
N CYS A 344 -18.33 3.30 20.77
CA CYS A 344 -19.31 2.77 21.74
C CYS A 344 -19.11 3.28 23.18
N ASP A 345 -18.07 4.06 23.45
CA ASP A 345 -17.63 4.51 24.79
C ASP A 345 -17.41 3.36 25.80
N ILE A 346 -16.99 2.20 25.29
CA ILE A 346 -16.69 1.01 26.10
C ILE A 346 -15.20 0.98 26.46
N GLU A 347 -14.90 0.97 27.75
CA GLU A 347 -13.57 0.68 28.27
C GLU A 347 -13.31 -0.83 28.31
N VAL A 348 -12.10 -1.27 27.96
CA VAL A 348 -11.72 -2.68 27.90
C VAL A 348 -10.36 -2.86 28.56
N ASP A 349 -10.30 -3.71 29.60
CA ASP A 349 -9.05 -4.01 30.29
C ASP A 349 -8.09 -4.83 29.41
N LYS A 350 -6.78 -4.67 29.64
CA LYS A 350 -5.72 -5.47 29.04
C LYS A 350 -5.33 -6.69 29.88
N THR A 351 -5.40 -6.58 31.21
CA THR A 351 -4.58 -7.44 32.10
C THR A 351 -4.91 -8.92 32.01
N VAL A 352 -6.17 -9.26 31.71
CA VAL A 352 -6.61 -10.66 31.55
C VAL A 352 -6.01 -11.31 30.30
N ARG A 353 -5.83 -10.56 29.21
CA ARG A 353 -5.32 -11.11 27.94
C ARG A 353 -3.86 -11.54 28.02
N ASP A 354 -3.03 -10.76 28.70
CA ASP A 354 -1.59 -11.03 28.81
C ASP A 354 -1.31 -12.40 29.46
N GLN A 355 -2.27 -12.96 30.22
CA GLN A 355 -2.20 -14.30 30.81
C GLN A 355 -2.03 -15.43 29.77
N PHE A 356 -2.59 -15.33 28.56
CA PHE A 356 -2.33 -16.30 27.47
C PHE A 356 -0.88 -16.28 26.96
N GLY A 357 -0.11 -15.26 27.35
CA GLY A 357 1.33 -15.21 27.17
C GLY A 357 2.15 -15.59 28.41
N GLU A 358 1.57 -15.70 29.59
CA GLU A 358 2.31 -15.88 30.85
C GLU A 358 2.02 -17.21 31.57
N LEU A 359 0.85 -17.79 31.35
CA LEU A 359 0.42 -19.07 31.88
C LEU A 359 0.68 -20.21 30.89
N ASP A 360 0.80 -21.42 31.42
CA ASP A 360 0.80 -22.67 30.66
C ASP A 360 -0.62 -23.27 30.55
N ARG A 361 -0.74 -24.46 29.93
CA ARG A 361 -1.99 -25.25 29.85
C ARG A 361 -2.72 -25.37 31.19
N GLU A 362 -2.01 -25.48 32.31
CA GLU A 362 -2.59 -25.69 33.64
C GLU A 362 -3.02 -24.38 34.30
N GLY A 363 -2.20 -23.33 34.18
CA GLY A 363 -2.57 -21.97 34.60
C GLY A 363 -3.83 -21.46 33.89
N VAL A 364 -3.95 -21.68 32.57
CA VAL A 364 -5.17 -21.34 31.81
C VAL A 364 -6.39 -22.11 32.33
N MET A 365 -6.26 -23.41 32.61
CA MET A 365 -7.39 -24.21 33.13
C MET A 365 -7.74 -23.90 34.60
N ASN A 366 -6.80 -23.38 35.38
CA ASN A 366 -7.10 -22.85 36.71
C ASN A 366 -7.88 -21.53 36.63
N ASN A 367 -7.50 -20.62 35.71
CA ASN A 367 -8.17 -19.33 35.49
C ASN A 367 -9.34 -19.39 34.47
N PHE A 368 -9.79 -20.60 34.09
CA PHE A 368 -10.74 -20.87 33.01
C PHE A 368 -11.96 -19.92 32.95
N GLU A 369 -12.67 -19.73 34.07
CA GLU A 369 -13.87 -18.87 34.11
C GLU A 369 -13.55 -17.42 33.72
N THR A 370 -12.45 -16.87 34.26
CA THR A 370 -12.03 -15.49 33.97
C THR A 370 -11.66 -15.34 32.49
N LEU A 371 -10.96 -16.32 31.94
CA LEU A 371 -10.47 -16.29 30.55
C LEU A 371 -11.61 -16.53 29.53
N MET A 372 -12.57 -17.42 29.82
CA MET A 372 -13.78 -17.59 28.97
C MET A 372 -14.67 -16.35 28.98
N ASN A 373 -14.89 -15.74 30.16
CA ASN A 373 -15.69 -14.51 30.25
C ASN A 373 -14.98 -13.30 29.59
N TYR A 374 -13.65 -13.29 29.54
CA TYR A 374 -12.88 -12.33 28.74
C TYR A 374 -13.15 -12.53 27.24
N CYS A 375 -13.01 -13.76 26.70
CA CYS A 375 -13.25 -14.04 25.28
C CYS A 375 -14.69 -13.71 24.87
N ALA A 376 -15.67 -14.06 25.72
CA ALA A 376 -17.07 -13.68 25.50
C ALA A 376 -17.31 -12.16 25.59
N GLY A 377 -16.49 -11.43 26.36
CA GLY A 377 -16.46 -9.96 26.36
C GLY A 377 -15.96 -9.38 25.04
N ASP A 378 -14.81 -9.85 24.52
CA ASP A 378 -14.28 -9.37 23.23
C ASP A 378 -15.23 -9.69 22.05
N VAL A 379 -15.98 -10.81 22.09
CA VAL A 379 -17.08 -11.12 21.15
C VAL A 379 -18.25 -10.12 21.27
N GLU A 380 -18.73 -9.84 22.49
CA GLU A 380 -19.82 -8.87 22.77
C GLU A 380 -19.46 -7.45 22.31
N ILE A 381 -18.23 -7.03 22.59
CA ILE A 381 -17.67 -5.74 22.19
C ILE A 381 -17.52 -5.68 20.66
N THR A 382 -17.00 -6.74 20.03
CA THR A 382 -16.86 -6.82 18.57
C THR A 382 -18.21 -6.75 17.86
N HIS A 383 -19.26 -7.40 18.38
CA HIS A 383 -20.62 -7.24 17.84
C HIS A 383 -21.14 -5.80 17.97
N THR A 384 -20.89 -5.16 19.12
CA THR A 384 -21.34 -3.79 19.38
C THR A 384 -20.64 -2.78 18.45
N VAL A 385 -19.32 -2.95 18.23
CA VAL A 385 -18.54 -2.18 17.24
C VAL A 385 -19.02 -2.46 15.81
N TYR A 386 -19.31 -3.71 15.45
CA TYR A 386 -19.83 -4.10 14.14
C TYR A 386 -21.15 -3.38 13.81
N SER A 387 -22.08 -3.36 14.75
CA SER A 387 -23.40 -2.69 14.63
C SER A 387 -23.28 -1.18 14.37
N LYS A 388 -22.20 -0.52 14.81
CA LYS A 388 -21.90 0.89 14.52
C LYS A 388 -21.09 1.10 13.24
N THR A 389 -20.15 0.21 12.95
CA THR A 389 -19.19 0.38 11.85
C THR A 389 -19.75 -0.05 10.49
N LEU A 390 -20.56 -1.11 10.41
CA LEU A 390 -21.11 -1.59 9.13
C LEU A 390 -22.01 -0.55 8.42
N PRO A 391 -22.99 0.10 9.08
CA PRO A 391 -23.84 1.11 8.41
C PRO A 391 -23.02 2.32 7.93
N THR A 392 -22.03 2.73 8.72
CA THR A 392 -21.10 3.82 8.41
C THR A 392 -20.23 3.45 7.20
N PHE A 393 -19.69 2.23 7.16
CA PHE A 393 -18.93 1.70 6.02
C PHE A 393 -19.76 1.67 4.74
N LEU A 394 -20.98 1.14 4.77
CA LEU A 394 -21.86 1.08 3.60
C LEU A 394 -22.27 2.48 3.09
N THR A 395 -22.33 3.48 3.99
CA THR A 395 -22.58 4.89 3.62
C THR A 395 -21.34 5.56 2.99
N LYS A 396 -20.14 5.22 3.47
CA LYS A 396 -18.86 5.68 2.88
C LYS A 396 -18.55 4.97 1.56
N CYS A 397 -18.86 3.69 1.44
CA CYS A 397 -18.61 2.83 0.28
C CYS A 397 -19.92 2.29 -0.31
N PRO A 398 -20.69 3.11 -1.05
CA PRO A 398 -22.07 2.79 -1.45
C PRO A 398 -22.19 1.75 -2.57
N HIS A 399 -21.13 1.52 -3.36
CA HIS A 399 -21.19 0.61 -4.50
C HIS A 399 -20.98 -0.86 -4.06
N PRO A 400 -21.87 -1.81 -4.44
CA PRO A 400 -21.86 -3.17 -3.88
C PRO A 400 -20.59 -3.96 -4.21
N VAL A 401 -19.92 -3.64 -5.32
CA VAL A 401 -18.58 -4.13 -5.70
C VAL A 401 -17.58 -4.08 -4.54
N THR A 402 -17.54 -2.97 -3.78
CA THR A 402 -16.59 -2.77 -2.69
C THR A 402 -16.84 -3.75 -1.52
N PHE A 403 -18.09 -4.14 -1.28
CA PHE A 403 -18.42 -5.17 -0.28
C PHE A 403 -18.13 -6.58 -0.81
N ALA A 404 -18.54 -6.90 -2.05
CA ALA A 404 -18.31 -8.20 -2.68
C ALA A 404 -16.81 -8.55 -2.77
N ALA A 405 -15.99 -7.58 -3.21
CA ALA A 405 -14.54 -7.74 -3.29
C ALA A 405 -13.90 -7.91 -1.90
N MET A 406 -14.31 -7.11 -0.90
CA MET A 406 -13.82 -7.24 0.48
C MET A 406 -14.01 -8.65 1.03
N ILE A 407 -15.21 -9.23 0.85
CA ILE A 407 -15.53 -10.60 1.30
C ILE A 407 -14.62 -11.64 0.63
N ARG A 408 -14.28 -11.48 -0.66
CA ARG A 408 -13.34 -12.37 -1.36
C ARG A 408 -11.89 -12.15 -0.95
N MET A 409 -11.49 -10.91 -0.68
CA MET A 409 -10.14 -10.60 -0.17
C MET A 409 -9.91 -11.18 1.23
N SER A 410 -10.95 -11.37 2.05
CA SER A 410 -10.83 -12.09 3.32
C SER A 410 -10.51 -13.59 3.13
N SER A 411 -10.93 -14.22 2.03
CA SER A 411 -10.89 -15.69 1.86
C SER A 411 -9.66 -16.26 1.12
N MET A 412 -8.62 -15.43 0.92
CA MET A 412 -7.35 -15.78 0.24
C MET A 412 -6.63 -17.01 0.82
N TYR A 413 -5.77 -17.62 0.00
CA TYR A 413 -5.31 -19.00 0.14
C TYR A 413 -3.98 -19.24 -0.56
N LEU A 414 -2.96 -19.72 0.16
CA LEU A 414 -1.62 -19.97 -0.37
C LEU A 414 -1.25 -21.46 -0.21
N PRO A 415 -1.23 -22.27 -1.28
CA PRO A 415 -0.76 -23.65 -1.21
C PRO A 415 0.77 -23.74 -1.16
N VAL A 416 1.27 -24.71 -0.41
CA VAL A 416 2.70 -25.05 -0.28
C VAL A 416 2.86 -26.58 -0.32
N ASP A 417 4.10 -27.05 -0.49
CA ASP A 417 4.46 -28.45 -0.32
C ASP A 417 5.56 -28.60 0.75
N ARG A 418 6.07 -29.83 0.97
CA ARG A 418 7.15 -30.07 1.94
C ARG A 418 8.45 -29.29 1.64
N SER A 419 8.64 -28.71 0.44
CA SER A 419 9.77 -27.81 0.17
C SER A 419 9.76 -26.54 1.03
N TRP A 420 8.61 -26.14 1.57
CA TRP A 420 8.53 -25.06 2.56
C TRP A 420 9.36 -25.34 3.83
N LYS A 421 9.37 -26.60 4.31
CA LYS A 421 10.22 -27.02 5.44
C LYS A 421 11.70 -26.96 5.06
N LYS A 422 12.07 -27.59 3.92
CA LYS A 422 13.43 -27.54 3.34
C LYS A 422 13.93 -26.10 3.16
N TYR A 423 13.06 -25.18 2.74
CA TYR A 423 13.36 -23.76 2.56
C TYR A 423 13.71 -23.07 3.88
N ILE A 424 12.86 -23.17 4.91
CA ILE A 424 13.15 -22.56 6.22
C ILE A 424 14.45 -23.13 6.81
N GLU A 425 14.62 -24.46 6.75
CA GLU A 425 15.82 -25.14 7.22
C GLU A 425 17.08 -24.70 6.47
N THR A 426 17.04 -24.64 5.14
CA THR A 426 18.20 -24.29 4.30
C THR A 426 18.53 -22.80 4.37
N ALA A 427 17.54 -21.92 4.43
CA ALA A 427 17.74 -20.49 4.62
C ALA A 427 18.33 -20.17 6.01
N GLU A 428 17.84 -20.82 7.06
CA GLU A 428 18.41 -20.69 8.41
C GLU A 428 19.81 -21.29 8.53
N ALA A 429 20.06 -22.47 7.96
CA ALA A 429 21.38 -23.11 7.97
C ALA A 429 22.41 -22.28 7.17
N THR A 430 22.01 -21.74 6.01
CA THR A 430 22.85 -20.82 5.21
C THR A 430 23.11 -19.52 5.96
N TYR A 431 22.08 -18.92 6.57
CA TYR A 431 22.22 -17.74 7.41
C TYR A 431 23.23 -17.95 8.55
N ARG A 432 23.11 -19.06 9.30
CA ARG A 432 24.05 -19.41 10.37
C ARG A 432 25.45 -19.62 9.84
N LYS A 433 25.64 -20.48 8.83
CA LYS A 433 26.95 -20.73 8.19
C LYS A 433 27.68 -19.44 7.78
N LEU A 434 26.97 -18.47 7.21
CA LEU A 434 27.55 -17.18 6.83
C LEU A 434 27.81 -16.27 8.05
N SER A 435 26.89 -16.22 9.01
CA SER A 435 27.05 -15.46 10.27
C SER A 435 28.24 -15.97 11.10
N ASP A 436 28.33 -17.28 11.28
CA ASP A 436 29.33 -17.95 12.12
C ASP A 436 30.73 -17.81 11.50
N ALA A 437 30.86 -17.99 10.16
CA ALA A 437 32.12 -17.75 9.46
C ALA A 437 32.62 -16.29 9.56
N VAL A 438 31.71 -15.30 9.56
CA VAL A 438 32.07 -13.90 9.82
C VAL A 438 32.48 -13.70 11.28
N GLN A 439 31.78 -14.33 12.23
CA GLN A 439 32.11 -14.25 13.65
C GLN A 439 33.47 -14.89 13.97
N GLU A 440 33.79 -16.07 13.45
CA GLU A 440 35.09 -16.73 13.59
C GLU A 440 36.24 -15.85 13.06
N ARG A 441 36.06 -15.25 11.87
CA ARG A 441 37.05 -14.33 11.28
C ARG A 441 37.24 -13.05 12.12
N LEU A 442 36.14 -12.47 12.62
CA LEU A 442 36.20 -11.32 13.53
C LEU A 442 36.88 -11.67 14.85
N ILE A 443 36.66 -12.88 15.39
CA ILE A 443 37.36 -13.39 16.58
C ILE A 443 38.86 -13.54 16.29
N SER A 444 39.25 -14.15 15.17
CA SER A 444 40.67 -14.26 14.78
C SER A 444 41.36 -12.89 14.64
N LEU A 445 40.65 -11.87 14.13
CA LEU A 445 41.16 -10.49 14.09
C LEU A 445 41.24 -9.87 15.50
N ALA A 446 40.28 -10.12 16.38
CA ALA A 446 40.32 -9.69 17.77
C ALA A 446 41.47 -10.35 18.55
N GLU A 447 41.75 -11.63 18.32
CA GLU A 447 42.86 -12.37 18.93
C GLU A 447 44.21 -11.90 18.42
N LYS A 448 44.34 -11.63 17.10
CA LYS A 448 45.54 -11.02 16.51
C LYS A 448 45.81 -9.63 17.09
N ALA A 449 44.78 -8.79 17.24
CA ALA A 449 44.91 -7.51 17.93
C ALA A 449 45.30 -7.69 19.41
N LEU A 450 44.65 -8.61 20.13
CA LEU A 450 44.97 -8.92 21.53
C LEU A 450 46.40 -9.44 21.71
N GLY A 451 46.98 -10.08 20.70
CA GLY A 451 48.37 -10.55 20.70
C GLY A 451 49.39 -9.44 20.96
N ILE A 452 49.18 -8.23 20.41
CA ILE A 452 50.08 -7.08 20.60
C ILE A 452 49.81 -6.28 21.90
N LYS A 453 48.99 -6.78 22.84
CA LYS A 453 48.66 -6.06 24.09
C LYS A 453 49.87 -5.70 24.96
N GLY A 454 51.00 -6.40 24.79
CA GLY A 454 52.26 -6.18 25.48
C GLY A 454 53.24 -5.25 24.73
N GLU A 455 52.81 -4.68 23.59
CA GLU A 455 53.66 -3.86 22.71
C GLU A 455 52.99 -2.50 22.44
N PRO A 456 53.02 -1.54 23.39
CA PRO A 456 52.31 -0.25 23.28
C PRO A 456 52.63 0.51 21.99
N GLU A 457 53.91 0.56 21.62
CA GLU A 457 54.40 1.20 20.40
C GLU A 457 53.71 0.67 19.11
N LYS A 458 53.22 -0.57 19.09
CA LYS A 458 52.48 -1.12 17.94
C LYS A 458 51.03 -0.66 17.90
N TYR A 459 50.31 -0.69 19.03
CA TYR A 459 48.89 -0.31 19.03
C TYR A 459 48.66 1.20 19.11
N GLU A 460 49.59 2.00 19.62
CA GLU A 460 49.46 3.46 19.74
C GLU A 460 49.74 4.18 18.41
N ASN A 461 50.64 3.63 17.58
CA ASN A 461 50.92 4.14 16.23
C ASN A 461 49.89 3.68 15.18
N ASP A 462 49.15 2.61 15.41
CA ASP A 462 48.12 2.10 14.49
C ASP A 462 46.86 2.99 14.49
N PRO A 463 46.41 3.53 13.33
CA PRO A 463 45.26 4.44 13.26
C PRO A 463 43.91 3.88 13.75
N TRP A 464 43.74 2.56 13.75
CA TRP A 464 42.51 1.89 14.19
C TRP A 464 42.65 1.30 15.58
N LEU A 465 43.76 0.62 15.87
CA LEU A 465 43.95 -0.07 17.16
C LEU A 465 44.15 0.92 18.31
N LYS A 466 44.70 2.12 18.07
CA LYS A 466 44.79 3.18 19.10
C LYS A 466 43.44 3.74 19.56
N GLN A 467 42.36 3.44 18.84
CA GLN A 467 41.00 3.81 19.22
C GLN A 467 40.33 2.79 20.16
N LEU A 468 40.98 1.64 20.41
CA LEU A 468 40.53 0.63 21.35
C LEU A 468 40.94 0.99 22.78
N ASP A 469 40.09 0.66 23.75
CA ASP A 469 40.35 0.88 25.17
C ASP A 469 41.31 -0.19 25.73
N TRP A 470 42.61 0.05 25.60
CA TRP A 470 43.69 -0.81 26.10
C TRP A 470 43.88 -0.78 27.63
N SER A 471 43.07 0.01 28.35
CA SER A 471 43.22 0.22 29.79
C SER A 471 42.84 -1.00 30.63
N GLY A 472 43.14 -0.93 31.93
CA GLY A 472 42.61 -1.85 32.94
C GLY A 472 43.08 -3.30 32.80
N GLN A 473 44.26 -3.55 32.20
CA GLN A 473 44.82 -4.90 32.01
C GLN A 473 45.12 -5.64 33.33
N GLU A 474 45.27 -4.90 34.44
CA GLU A 474 45.57 -5.38 35.78
C GLU A 474 44.72 -6.58 36.26
N ILE A 475 45.39 -7.51 36.95
CA ILE A 475 44.76 -8.59 37.72
C ILE A 475 44.53 -8.07 39.13
N ARG A 476 43.27 -8.01 39.57
CA ARG A 476 42.93 -7.52 40.91
C ARG A 476 43.19 -8.63 41.92
N MET A 477 44.14 -8.41 42.82
CA MET A 477 44.50 -9.37 43.88
C MET A 477 43.73 -9.07 45.17
N VAL A 478 43.43 -10.11 45.94
CA VAL A 478 42.73 -10.08 47.24
C VAL A 478 43.60 -10.78 48.27
N LYS A 479 43.53 -10.37 49.53
CA LYS A 479 44.33 -10.94 50.62
C LYS A 479 43.98 -12.42 50.82
N GLY A 480 44.98 -13.30 50.82
CA GLY A 480 44.79 -14.74 51.04
C GLY A 480 44.21 -15.05 52.43
N LYS A 481 43.49 -16.15 52.56
CA LYS A 481 42.91 -16.60 53.85
C LYS A 481 43.97 -17.24 54.75
N GLY A 482 44.80 -16.41 55.38
CA GLY A 482 45.75 -16.82 56.42
C GLY A 482 46.73 -15.71 56.79
N LYS A 483 47.28 -15.73 58.02
CA LYS A 483 48.48 -14.94 58.32
C LYS A 483 49.63 -15.49 57.47
N ASN A 484 50.29 -14.62 56.72
CA ASN A 484 51.31 -14.93 55.71
C ASN A 484 50.82 -15.70 54.46
N ALA A 485 49.51 -15.76 54.20
CA ALA A 485 49.00 -16.25 52.91
C ALA A 485 49.25 -15.22 51.79
N ALA A 486 49.79 -15.67 50.65
CA ALA A 486 50.02 -14.81 49.48
C ALA A 486 48.70 -14.21 48.94
N PRO A 487 48.74 -13.04 48.26
CA PRO A 487 47.58 -12.50 47.58
C PRO A 487 47.08 -13.47 46.50
N VAL A 488 45.76 -13.66 46.43
CA VAL A 488 45.10 -14.52 45.43
C VAL A 488 44.28 -13.66 44.45
N PRO A 489 44.16 -14.05 43.17
CA PRO A 489 43.31 -13.31 42.22
C PRO A 489 41.85 -13.21 42.70
N SER A 490 41.22 -12.06 42.43
CA SER A 490 39.84 -11.79 42.85
C SER A 490 38.87 -12.75 42.17
N ALA A 491 38.15 -13.53 42.99
CA ALA A 491 37.18 -14.50 42.51
C ALA A 491 36.12 -13.82 41.63
N ARG A 492 35.82 -14.41 40.47
CA ARG A 492 34.89 -13.90 39.45
C ARG A 492 35.34 -12.62 38.72
N GLN A 493 36.62 -12.23 38.76
CA GLN A 493 37.12 -11.17 37.85
C GLN A 493 36.88 -11.59 36.38
N LYS A 494 36.27 -10.69 35.60
CA LYS A 494 35.98 -10.89 34.18
C LYS A 494 37.24 -10.70 33.33
N MET A 495 37.69 -11.75 32.65
CA MET A 495 38.86 -11.81 31.77
C MET A 495 40.12 -11.12 32.38
N PRO A 496 40.66 -11.58 33.51
CA PRO A 496 41.87 -10.99 34.12
C PRO A 496 43.05 -10.98 33.13
N GLY A 497 43.91 -9.96 33.21
CA GLY A 497 45.07 -9.83 32.31
C GLY A 497 44.76 -9.36 30.88
N MET A 498 43.53 -8.92 30.59
CA MET A 498 43.08 -8.47 29.26
C MET A 498 42.65 -6.99 29.26
N PRO A 499 42.74 -6.26 28.14
CA PRO A 499 42.31 -4.87 28.03
C PRO A 499 40.78 -4.69 28.15
N ALA A 500 40.36 -3.48 28.52
CA ALA A 500 38.96 -3.12 28.73
C ALA A 500 38.09 -3.31 27.47
N TRP A 501 38.62 -3.02 26.27
CA TRP A 501 37.89 -3.26 25.01
C TRP A 501 37.54 -4.74 24.82
N TYR A 502 38.48 -5.65 25.10
CA TYR A 502 38.28 -7.10 24.96
C TYR A 502 37.35 -7.63 26.06
N LYS A 503 37.52 -7.16 27.31
CA LYS A 503 36.58 -7.40 28.43
C LYS A 503 35.15 -6.97 28.09
N GLY A 504 34.98 -5.90 27.30
CA GLY A 504 33.69 -5.40 26.84
C GLY A 504 32.96 -6.31 25.86
N LEU A 505 33.66 -7.22 25.15
CA LEU A 505 33.05 -8.14 24.19
C LEU A 505 32.32 -9.32 24.85
N PHE A 506 32.60 -9.63 26.11
CA PHE A 506 31.94 -10.72 26.84
C PHE A 506 30.78 -10.17 27.68
N ALA A 507 29.73 -10.96 27.96
CA ALA A 507 28.70 -10.57 28.92
C ALA A 507 29.19 -10.77 30.37
N SER A 508 29.45 -12.04 30.72
CA SER A 508 30.13 -12.48 31.95
C SER A 508 31.45 -13.21 31.59
N ALA A 509 32.20 -13.68 32.58
CA ALA A 509 33.37 -14.54 32.35
C ALA A 509 33.03 -15.96 31.82
N THR A 510 31.74 -16.31 31.72
CA THR A 510 31.23 -17.66 31.37
C THR A 510 30.28 -17.66 30.17
N LYS A 511 30.11 -16.52 29.49
CA LYS A 511 29.32 -16.40 28.26
C LYS A 511 30.26 -16.24 27.06
N PRO A 512 29.86 -16.68 25.86
CA PRO A 512 30.67 -16.53 24.65
C PRO A 512 30.92 -15.06 24.31
N ILE A 513 31.90 -14.83 23.43
CA ILE A 513 32.25 -13.50 22.92
C ILE A 513 31.13 -12.97 22.01
N ASN A 514 30.65 -11.76 22.30
CA ASN A 514 29.61 -11.06 21.57
C ASN A 514 30.23 -10.07 20.57
N LEU A 515 30.85 -10.64 19.54
CA LEU A 515 31.51 -9.89 18.47
C LEU A 515 30.80 -10.14 17.13
N THR A 516 30.19 -9.10 16.58
CA THR A 516 29.42 -9.14 15.33
C THR A 516 29.74 -7.92 14.47
N VAL A 517 29.29 -7.90 13.22
CA VAL A 517 29.32 -6.72 12.32
C VAL A 517 28.49 -5.52 12.84
N ARG A 518 27.78 -5.65 13.97
CA ARG A 518 27.08 -4.54 14.65
C ARG A 518 27.84 -4.02 15.87
N THR A 519 28.87 -4.73 16.34
CA THR A 519 29.68 -4.34 17.51
C THR A 519 30.63 -3.20 17.12
N ARG A 520 30.69 -2.11 17.91
CA ARG A 520 31.51 -0.91 17.62
C ARG A 520 33.00 -1.19 17.36
N VAL A 521 33.51 -2.31 17.86
CA VAL A 521 34.91 -2.76 17.67
C VAL A 521 35.15 -3.36 16.27
N ALA A 522 34.14 -3.93 15.61
CA ALA A 522 34.32 -4.63 14.33
C ALA A 522 34.84 -3.73 13.18
N PRO A 523 34.37 -2.48 12.98
CA PRO A 523 34.98 -1.55 12.01
C PRO A 523 36.47 -1.25 12.21
N LEU A 524 36.99 -1.37 13.44
CA LEU A 524 38.41 -1.16 13.75
C LEU A 524 39.22 -2.44 13.51
N LEU A 525 38.70 -3.60 13.91
CA LEU A 525 39.33 -4.91 13.61
C LEU A 525 39.36 -5.22 12.11
N LEU A 526 38.34 -4.76 11.36
CA LEU A 526 38.28 -4.79 9.91
C LEU A 526 39.01 -3.62 9.25
N ARG A 527 39.74 -2.76 10.01
CA ARG A 527 40.48 -1.58 9.52
C ARG A 527 39.76 -0.81 8.40
N LEU A 528 38.50 -0.42 8.66
CA LEU A 528 37.69 0.26 7.64
C LEU A 528 38.21 1.66 7.33
N SER A 529 38.12 2.07 6.06
CA SER A 529 38.52 3.39 5.58
C SER A 529 37.51 3.96 4.57
N TRP A 530 37.42 5.30 4.48
CA TRP A 530 36.62 6.03 3.50
C TRP A 530 37.52 6.78 2.52
N GLU A 531 37.43 6.48 1.23
CA GLU A 531 38.35 6.97 0.18
C GLU A 531 39.85 6.82 0.56
N GLY A 532 40.16 5.74 1.28
CA GLY A 532 41.50 5.40 1.80
C GLY A 532 41.87 6.05 3.15
N HIS A 533 40.99 6.84 3.76
CA HIS A 533 41.23 7.48 5.07
C HIS A 533 40.65 6.64 6.21
N PRO A 534 41.40 6.29 7.27
CA PRO A 534 40.90 5.50 8.39
C PRO A 534 39.62 6.05 9.02
N LEU A 535 38.66 5.16 9.31
CA LEU A 535 37.47 5.53 10.08
C LEU A 535 37.81 5.77 11.57
N VAL A 536 37.23 6.83 12.14
CA VAL A 536 37.41 7.22 13.54
C VAL A 536 36.05 7.33 14.24
N TRP A 537 35.95 6.87 15.49
CA TRP A 537 34.73 7.05 16.29
C TRP A 537 34.79 8.30 17.18
N SER A 538 33.95 9.27 16.85
CA SER A 538 33.58 10.41 17.71
C SER A 538 32.28 10.10 18.47
N ASP A 539 32.18 10.47 19.73
CA ASP A 539 30.94 10.34 20.49
C ASP A 539 29.91 11.45 20.17
N LYS A 540 30.36 12.61 19.68
CA LYS A 540 29.51 13.69 19.11
C LYS A 540 28.89 13.26 17.75
N TYR A 541 29.72 12.83 16.80
CA TYR A 541 29.33 12.60 15.40
C TYR A 541 29.12 11.14 14.98
N ARG A 542 29.57 10.17 15.78
CA ARG A 542 29.71 8.74 15.45
C ARG A 542 30.86 8.49 14.48
N TRP A 543 30.72 7.65 13.45
CA TRP A 543 31.82 7.37 12.53
C TRP A 543 32.13 8.56 11.62
N THR A 544 33.38 9.00 11.68
CA THR A 544 34.01 10.03 10.85
C THR A 544 35.22 9.42 10.13
N PHE A 545 35.89 10.19 9.28
CA PHE A 545 37.22 9.83 8.76
C PHE A 545 38.17 11.03 8.86
N ARG A 546 39.46 10.75 9.04
CA ARG A 546 40.52 11.76 9.28
C ARG A 546 41.32 12.03 8.01
N VAL A 547 41.43 13.29 7.61
CA VAL A 547 42.13 13.74 6.39
C VAL A 547 43.23 14.72 6.76
N THR A 548 44.49 14.36 6.47
CA THR A 548 45.68 15.21 6.71
C THR A 548 46.16 15.94 5.45
N ASP A 549 45.86 15.40 4.27
CA ASP A 549 46.22 15.95 2.96
C ASP A 549 45.40 17.22 2.66
N PRO A 550 46.00 18.43 2.59
CA PRO A 550 45.27 19.68 2.39
C PRO A 550 44.51 19.74 1.05
N ALA A 551 45.04 19.14 -0.02
CA ALA A 551 44.37 19.11 -1.31
C ALA A 551 43.09 18.25 -1.23
N LYS A 552 43.14 17.14 -0.48
CA LYS A 552 41.93 16.35 -0.18
C LYS A 552 40.97 17.06 0.78
N VAL A 553 41.45 17.87 1.74
CA VAL A 553 40.57 18.68 2.60
C VAL A 553 39.74 19.65 1.77
N GLU A 554 40.35 20.35 0.80
CA GLU A 554 39.59 21.21 -0.12
C GLU A 554 38.69 20.40 -1.07
N LEU A 555 39.13 19.23 -1.55
CA LEU A 555 38.27 18.33 -2.35
C LEU A 555 37.02 17.88 -1.58
N TYR A 556 37.12 17.52 -0.30
CA TYR A 556 35.96 17.09 0.49
C TYR A 556 35.02 18.25 0.85
N LYS A 557 35.57 19.48 1.04
CA LYS A 557 34.77 20.70 1.13
C LYS A 557 34.02 21.00 -0.17
N ALA A 558 34.67 20.80 -1.33
CA ALA A 558 34.05 20.98 -2.65
C ALA A 558 33.01 19.90 -2.97
N LYS A 559 33.22 18.66 -2.52
CA LYS A 559 32.20 17.59 -2.46
C LYS A 559 31.10 17.85 -1.40
N HIS A 560 31.15 18.97 -0.67
CA HIS A 560 30.21 19.34 0.40
C HIS A 560 30.05 18.33 1.55
N LEU A 561 31.08 17.55 1.87
CA LEU A 561 31.06 16.71 3.05
C LEU A 561 31.14 17.58 4.32
N VAL A 562 30.35 17.20 5.33
CA VAL A 562 30.26 17.94 6.59
C VAL A 562 31.55 17.77 7.38
N LYS A 563 32.37 18.83 7.45
CA LYS A 563 33.48 18.94 8.40
C LYS A 563 32.94 18.82 9.82
N CYS A 564 33.58 17.99 10.64
CA CYS A 564 33.31 17.88 12.07
C CYS A 564 34.00 19.00 12.85
N ASP A 565 33.32 19.51 13.87
CA ASP A 565 33.88 20.40 14.87
C ASP A 565 34.14 19.60 16.16
N MET A 566 35.40 19.20 16.34
CA MET A 566 35.84 18.33 17.44
C MET A 566 36.18 19.08 18.74
N THR A 567 35.94 20.41 18.81
CA THR A 567 36.28 21.22 19.99
C THR A 567 35.59 20.76 21.28
N ASP A 568 34.37 20.19 21.19
CA ASP A 568 33.65 19.58 22.32
C ASP A 568 33.78 18.03 22.40
N GLU A 569 34.66 17.39 21.62
CA GLU A 569 34.74 15.92 21.61
C GLU A 569 35.36 15.41 22.93
N PRO A 570 34.71 14.52 23.70
CA PRO A 570 35.21 14.07 25.02
C PRO A 570 36.50 13.24 25.01
N LYS A 571 37.13 13.06 23.84
CA LYS A 571 38.33 12.27 23.62
C LYS A 571 39.50 13.21 23.28
N LEU A 572 40.34 13.48 24.27
CA LEU A 572 41.53 14.36 24.12
C LEU A 572 42.32 14.11 22.82
N PRO A 573 42.65 12.86 22.41
CA PRO A 573 43.43 12.62 21.17
C PRO A 573 42.71 12.92 19.84
N ILE A 574 41.44 13.34 19.88
CA ILE A 574 40.66 13.84 18.73
C ILE A 574 40.39 15.34 18.88
N GLN A 575 40.26 15.83 20.11
CA GLN A 575 40.07 17.23 20.46
C GLN A 575 41.35 18.07 20.25
N GLU A 576 42.51 17.48 20.51
CA GLU A 576 43.84 18.12 20.44
C GLU A 576 44.56 17.88 19.09
N ASP A 577 43.90 17.23 18.13
CA ASP A 577 44.45 16.90 16.82
C ASP A 577 44.52 18.12 15.89
N THR A 578 45.68 18.78 15.86
CA THR A 578 45.95 19.93 14.98
C THR A 578 46.17 19.57 13.51
N ASP A 579 46.53 18.31 13.23
CA ASP A 579 47.09 17.90 11.94
C ASP A 579 46.04 17.25 11.03
N GLY A 580 44.92 16.80 11.61
CA GLY A 580 43.85 16.09 10.91
C GLY A 580 42.55 16.90 10.85
N VAL A 581 41.98 17.04 9.65
CA VAL A 581 40.60 17.52 9.48
C VAL A 581 39.66 16.33 9.41
N TYR A 582 38.65 16.31 10.29
CA TYR A 582 37.64 15.25 10.33
C TYR A 582 36.41 15.61 9.50
N PHE A 583 35.88 14.61 8.78
CA PHE A 583 34.62 14.70 8.04
C PHE A 583 33.65 13.59 8.48
N LYS A 584 32.34 13.88 8.48
CA LYS A 584 31.32 12.86 8.69
C LYS A 584 31.30 11.86 7.54
N VAL A 585 31.20 10.58 7.84
CA VAL A 585 30.81 9.57 6.83
C VAL A 585 29.40 9.93 6.34
N PRO A 586 29.17 10.08 5.01
CA PRO A 586 27.85 10.41 4.45
C PRO A 586 26.75 9.43 4.90
N HIS A 587 25.50 9.89 4.92
CA HIS A 587 24.37 9.05 5.33
C HIS A 587 23.15 9.34 4.44
N LYS A 588 22.46 8.29 3.98
CA LYS A 588 21.32 8.41 3.04
C LYS A 588 20.27 9.43 3.48
N ASP A 589 19.92 9.43 4.77
CA ASP A 589 18.88 10.31 5.34
C ASP A 589 19.32 11.78 5.50
N GLY A 590 20.50 12.15 4.99
CA GLY A 590 20.97 13.52 4.81
C GLY A 590 22.06 13.98 5.79
N PRO A 591 22.59 15.21 5.61
CA PRO A 591 23.78 15.72 6.32
C PRO A 591 23.67 15.76 7.85
N SER A 592 22.46 15.82 8.41
CA SER A 592 22.21 15.79 9.86
C SER A 592 22.33 14.40 10.47
N ALA A 593 21.99 13.34 9.73
CA ALA A 593 22.07 11.96 10.18
C ALA A 593 23.53 11.52 10.45
N ARG A 594 23.73 10.45 11.21
CA ARG A 594 25.05 10.04 11.72
C ARG A 594 25.31 8.56 11.40
N CYS A 595 26.46 8.25 10.81
CA CYS A 595 26.89 6.88 10.58
C CYS A 595 27.16 6.19 11.94
N SER A 596 26.20 5.41 12.43
CA SER A 596 26.33 4.61 13.65
C SER A 596 26.96 3.23 13.39
N ASN A 597 26.70 2.65 12.21
CA ASN A 597 27.31 1.42 11.74
C ASN A 597 27.64 1.52 10.23
N PRO A 598 28.94 1.56 9.83
CA PRO A 598 29.33 1.58 8.42
C PRO A 598 29.12 0.22 7.74
N LEU A 599 28.85 -0.84 8.51
CA LEU A 599 28.55 -2.18 8.00
C LEU A 599 27.03 -2.41 7.77
N GLY A 600 26.19 -1.38 7.86
CA GLY A 600 24.73 -1.48 7.66
C GLY A 600 24.25 -1.43 6.20
N LYS A 601 23.02 -1.88 5.89
CA LYS A 601 22.44 -1.93 4.51
C LYS A 601 22.61 -0.62 3.73
N SER A 602 22.55 0.54 4.41
CA SER A 602 22.73 1.87 3.79
C SER A 602 24.11 2.13 3.18
N TYR A 603 25.10 1.29 3.45
CA TYR A 603 26.50 1.47 3.04
C TYR A 603 26.98 0.45 1.99
N LEU A 604 26.11 -0.46 1.55
CA LEU A 604 26.47 -1.50 0.57
C LEU A 604 26.94 -0.89 -0.76
N LYS A 605 26.15 0.03 -1.35
CA LYS A 605 26.57 0.76 -2.56
C LYS A 605 27.89 1.51 -2.36
N ALA A 606 28.13 2.10 -1.18
CA ALA A 606 29.40 2.78 -0.91
C ALA A 606 30.60 1.81 -0.87
N PHE A 607 30.39 0.52 -0.59
CA PHE A 607 31.44 -0.50 -0.70
C PHE A 607 31.58 -1.04 -2.12
N GLU A 608 30.47 -1.22 -2.85
CA GLU A 608 30.44 -1.59 -4.27
C GLU A 608 31.14 -0.54 -5.15
N ASP A 609 30.86 0.75 -4.93
CA ASP A 609 31.52 1.91 -5.53
C ASP A 609 33.00 2.07 -5.06
N GLY A 610 33.44 1.27 -4.08
CA GLY A 610 34.78 1.33 -3.51
C GLY A 610 35.10 2.63 -2.77
N LEU A 611 34.09 3.33 -2.23
CA LEU A 611 34.25 4.49 -1.35
C LEU A 611 34.57 4.05 0.08
N LEU A 612 33.84 3.06 0.61
CA LEU A 612 34.16 2.36 1.84
C LEU A 612 35.06 1.17 1.50
N ARG A 613 36.19 1.01 2.19
CA ARG A 613 37.17 -0.07 1.98
C ARG A 613 37.69 -0.64 3.30
N SER A 614 38.52 -1.67 3.20
CA SER A 614 39.28 -2.30 4.28
C SER A 614 40.68 -2.65 3.76
N GLU A 615 41.64 -2.81 4.66
CA GLU A 615 42.92 -3.47 4.36
C GLU A 615 42.79 -4.99 4.15
N PHE A 616 41.67 -5.59 4.58
CA PHE A 616 41.41 -7.03 4.49
C PHE A 616 40.25 -7.32 3.53
N GLU A 617 40.48 -8.24 2.57
CA GLU A 617 39.40 -8.76 1.70
C GLU A 617 38.26 -9.38 2.52
N TYR A 618 38.54 -9.90 3.72
CA TYR A 618 37.53 -10.42 4.65
C TYR A 618 36.42 -9.43 5.02
N ALA A 619 36.67 -8.12 4.96
CA ALA A 619 35.64 -7.12 5.23
C ALA A 619 34.64 -6.98 4.07
N ARG A 620 35.09 -7.22 2.83
CA ARG A 620 34.21 -7.35 1.66
C ARG A 620 33.31 -8.54 1.83
N GLU A 621 33.88 -9.72 2.10
CA GLU A 621 33.11 -10.94 2.34
C GLU A 621 32.13 -10.77 3.52
N ALA A 622 32.54 -10.12 4.62
CA ALA A 622 31.66 -9.86 5.76
C ALA A 622 30.51 -8.88 5.44
N LEU A 623 30.73 -7.93 4.53
CA LEU A 623 29.69 -7.02 4.03
C LEU A 623 28.76 -7.71 3.04
N ASP A 624 29.30 -8.48 2.09
CA ASP A 624 28.54 -9.24 1.12
C ASP A 624 27.67 -10.31 1.82
N MET A 625 28.19 -10.96 2.86
CA MET A 625 27.40 -11.85 3.73
C MET A 625 26.35 -11.11 4.54
N ASN A 626 26.65 -9.93 5.12
CA ASN A 626 25.64 -9.15 5.85
C ASN A 626 24.57 -8.58 4.89
N ALA A 627 24.92 -8.26 3.65
CA ALA A 627 23.99 -7.91 2.58
C ALA A 627 23.07 -9.08 2.24
N ALA A 628 23.64 -10.27 2.03
CA ALA A 628 22.90 -11.47 1.69
C ALA A 628 21.95 -11.91 2.81
N CYS A 629 22.41 -11.85 4.05
CA CYS A 629 21.61 -12.15 5.24
C CYS A 629 20.62 -11.02 5.60
N SER A 630 20.76 -9.80 5.06
CA SER A 630 19.93 -8.65 5.47
C SER A 630 18.42 -8.85 5.25
N TYR A 631 18.03 -9.55 4.18
CA TYR A 631 16.65 -9.93 3.94
C TYR A 631 16.17 -10.91 5.01
N TRP A 632 16.85 -12.07 5.16
CA TRP A 632 16.50 -13.09 6.15
C TRP A 632 16.42 -12.50 7.56
N ILE A 633 17.42 -11.76 8.04
CA ILE A 633 17.40 -11.11 9.36
C ILE A 633 16.15 -10.22 9.54
N SER A 634 15.68 -9.56 8.48
CA SER A 634 14.52 -8.67 8.52
C SER A 634 13.16 -9.37 8.36
N ALA A 635 13.12 -10.62 7.88
CA ALA A 635 11.89 -11.34 7.51
C ALA A 635 11.68 -12.66 8.27
N ARG A 636 12.76 -13.31 8.72
CA ARG A 636 12.82 -14.63 9.37
C ARG A 636 11.76 -14.84 10.43
N GLU A 637 11.57 -13.89 11.35
CA GLU A 637 10.52 -13.98 12.39
C GLU A 637 9.15 -14.21 11.75
N ARG A 638 8.76 -13.36 10.79
CA ARG A 638 7.45 -13.40 10.14
C ARG A 638 7.26 -14.61 9.22
N ILE A 639 8.34 -15.10 8.61
CA ILE A 639 8.34 -16.32 7.78
C ILE A 639 8.21 -17.57 8.67
N MET A 640 8.97 -17.66 9.77
CA MET A 640 8.93 -18.81 10.67
C MET A 640 7.64 -18.88 11.50
N THR A 641 6.94 -17.76 11.72
CA THR A 641 5.61 -17.74 12.36
C THR A 641 4.45 -17.96 11.38
N GLN A 642 4.69 -18.32 10.11
CA GLN A 642 3.59 -18.69 9.22
C GLN A 642 2.98 -20.04 9.64
N MET A 643 1.68 -20.03 9.92
CA MET A 643 0.93 -21.21 10.32
C MET A 643 0.60 -22.07 9.09
N VAL A 644 1.33 -23.18 8.93
CA VAL A 644 1.06 -24.20 7.91
C VAL A 644 0.25 -25.35 8.49
N VAL A 645 -0.88 -25.63 7.85
CA VAL A 645 -1.71 -26.83 8.06
C VAL A 645 -1.43 -27.80 6.91
N TRP A 646 -1.15 -29.06 7.22
CA TRP A 646 -0.85 -30.12 6.27
C TRP A 646 -2.07 -31.03 6.07
N ALA A 647 -2.05 -31.87 5.03
CA ALA A 647 -3.07 -32.91 4.83
C ALA A 647 -3.15 -33.92 6.01
N ASP A 648 -2.07 -34.01 6.80
CA ASP A 648 -2.01 -34.78 8.05
C ASP A 648 -2.87 -34.18 9.18
N ASP A 649 -3.17 -32.86 9.12
CA ASP A 649 -3.89 -32.10 10.16
C ASP A 649 -5.39 -31.90 9.83
N ALA A 650 -5.72 -31.76 8.53
CA ALA A 650 -7.06 -31.45 8.06
C ALA A 650 -7.30 -31.93 6.61
N GLU A 651 -8.57 -32.12 6.25
CA GLU A 651 -8.97 -32.48 4.89
C GLU A 651 -8.79 -31.29 3.93
N LEU A 652 -7.62 -31.20 3.29
CA LEU A 652 -7.29 -30.11 2.35
C LEU A 652 -7.94 -30.27 0.97
N GLY A 653 -8.42 -31.47 0.62
CA GLY A 653 -8.80 -31.81 -0.76
C GLY A 653 -7.58 -31.84 -1.72
N LEU A 654 -6.39 -32.08 -1.17
CA LEU A 654 -5.09 -32.06 -1.86
C LEU A 654 -4.31 -33.37 -1.61
N THR A 655 -3.12 -33.49 -2.23
CA THR A 655 -2.20 -34.61 -1.97
C THR A 655 -1.63 -34.61 -0.54
N PRO A 656 -1.22 -35.76 0.02
CA PRO A 656 -0.69 -35.84 1.39
C PRO A 656 0.55 -34.95 1.68
N GLU A 657 1.35 -34.63 0.65
CA GLU A 657 2.53 -33.78 0.79
C GLU A 657 2.23 -32.28 0.71
N SER A 658 0.98 -31.92 0.44
CA SER A 658 0.51 -30.53 0.38
C SER A 658 0.27 -29.97 1.78
N GLY A 659 0.57 -28.68 1.93
CA GLY A 659 0.15 -27.85 3.04
C GLY A 659 -0.44 -26.54 2.54
N VAL A 660 -1.05 -25.79 3.44
CA VAL A 660 -1.74 -24.53 3.12
C VAL A 660 -1.43 -23.49 4.19
N ILE A 661 -1.23 -22.25 3.74
CA ILE A 661 -1.13 -21.06 4.57
C ILE A 661 -2.33 -20.16 4.21
N LEU A 662 -3.09 -19.74 5.22
CA LEU A 662 -4.10 -18.69 5.07
C LEU A 662 -3.47 -17.37 5.54
N PRO A 663 -3.27 -16.36 4.67
CA PRO A 663 -2.54 -15.14 5.02
C PRO A 663 -3.40 -14.22 5.90
N GLN A 664 -2.80 -13.58 6.91
CA GLN A 664 -3.47 -12.65 7.85
C GLN A 664 -3.74 -11.27 7.22
N ILE A 665 -4.44 -11.25 6.09
CA ILE A 665 -4.75 -10.02 5.35
C ILE A 665 -5.85 -9.24 6.06
N ILE A 666 -5.61 -7.95 6.27
CA ILE A 666 -6.61 -6.94 6.65
C ILE A 666 -7.05 -6.30 5.32
N PRO A 667 -8.24 -6.63 4.76
CA PRO A 667 -8.60 -6.26 3.39
C PRO A 667 -8.57 -4.75 3.10
N MET A 668 -8.94 -3.92 4.08
CA MET A 668 -8.84 -2.45 3.99
C MET A 668 -8.00 -1.90 5.15
N GLY A 669 -6.75 -2.37 5.24
CA GLY A 669 -5.82 -2.04 6.32
C GLY A 669 -5.22 -0.62 6.27
N THR A 670 -5.53 0.18 5.25
CA THR A 670 -5.13 1.60 5.15
C THR A 670 -6.33 2.52 4.92
N ILE A 671 -6.17 3.82 5.20
CA ILE A 671 -7.15 4.87 4.83
C ILE A 671 -7.40 4.96 3.31
N THR A 672 -6.51 4.42 2.48
CA THR A 672 -6.66 4.29 1.03
C THR A 672 -7.34 2.99 0.63
N ARG A 673 -7.89 2.24 1.60
CA ARG A 673 -8.51 0.91 1.48
C ARG A 673 -7.60 -0.20 0.94
N ARG A 674 -6.28 0.03 0.84
CA ARG A 674 -5.34 -1.02 0.41
C ARG A 674 -5.23 -2.10 1.49
N ALA A 675 -5.09 -3.34 1.05
CA ALA A 675 -4.86 -4.49 1.92
C ALA A 675 -3.53 -4.37 2.69
N VAL A 676 -3.49 -4.91 3.91
CA VAL A 676 -2.28 -4.97 4.75
C VAL A 676 -2.08 -6.37 5.32
N GLU A 677 -0.89 -6.92 5.10
CA GLU A 677 -0.33 -8.10 5.77
C GLU A 677 1.19 -7.86 5.86
N ARG A 678 1.89 -8.51 6.81
CA ARG A 678 3.27 -8.18 7.18
C ARG A 678 4.33 -9.00 6.44
N THR A 679 3.94 -9.97 5.61
CA THR A 679 4.81 -11.03 5.09
C THR A 679 4.72 -11.06 3.57
N TRP A 680 3.60 -11.55 3.04
CA TRP A 680 3.28 -11.75 1.63
C TRP A 680 3.15 -10.42 0.87
N LEU A 681 2.45 -9.43 1.46
CA LEU A 681 2.37 -8.08 0.92
C LEU A 681 3.66 -7.24 1.12
N THR A 682 4.74 -7.88 1.57
CA THR A 682 6.09 -7.30 1.69
C THR A 682 7.18 -8.22 1.11
N ALA A 683 6.78 -9.29 0.40
CA ALA A 683 7.70 -10.30 -0.10
C ALA A 683 8.43 -9.80 -1.36
N SER A 684 9.69 -9.40 -1.20
CA SER A 684 10.56 -9.03 -2.32
C SER A 684 10.81 -10.22 -3.25
N ASN A 685 11.14 -9.93 -4.51
CA ASN A 685 11.51 -10.96 -5.48
C ASN A 685 12.83 -11.67 -5.12
N ALA A 686 13.03 -12.87 -5.66
CA ALA A 686 14.26 -13.65 -5.50
C ALA A 686 15.47 -12.89 -6.08
N LYS A 687 16.55 -12.76 -5.30
CA LYS A 687 17.79 -12.08 -5.70
C LYS A 687 18.98 -12.99 -5.42
N LYS A 688 19.81 -13.24 -6.44
CA LYS A 688 20.93 -14.21 -6.43
C LYS A 688 21.92 -14.04 -5.27
N ASN A 689 21.99 -12.84 -4.70
CA ASN A 689 22.83 -12.47 -3.57
C ASN A 689 22.06 -12.26 -2.25
N ARG A 690 20.82 -12.76 -2.07
CA ARG A 690 20.04 -12.62 -0.82
C ARG A 690 19.47 -13.95 -0.33
N VAL A 691 19.86 -14.37 0.88
CA VAL A 691 19.38 -15.58 1.58
C VAL A 691 17.88 -15.44 1.86
N GLY A 692 17.12 -16.50 1.52
CA GLY A 692 15.68 -16.62 1.77
C GLY A 692 14.79 -15.74 0.87
N SER A 693 15.35 -14.99 -0.08
CA SER A 693 14.58 -14.07 -0.95
C SER A 693 13.67 -14.78 -1.96
N GLU A 694 13.82 -16.08 -2.13
CA GLU A 694 12.97 -16.97 -2.93
C GLU A 694 11.56 -17.20 -2.34
N LEU A 695 11.21 -16.57 -1.21
CA LEU A 695 9.96 -16.76 -0.44
C LEU A 695 8.69 -16.93 -1.29
N LYS A 696 8.45 -16.03 -2.27
CA LYS A 696 7.26 -16.10 -3.14
C LYS A 696 7.15 -17.47 -3.84
N ALA A 697 8.25 -17.97 -4.41
CA ALA A 697 8.29 -19.20 -5.20
C ALA A 697 8.23 -20.50 -4.38
N MET A 698 8.17 -20.39 -3.05
CA MET A 698 7.89 -21.51 -2.15
C MET A 698 6.38 -21.73 -1.95
N VAL A 699 5.55 -20.76 -2.39
CA VAL A 699 4.11 -20.97 -2.66
C VAL A 699 4.01 -21.67 -4.02
N ARG A 700 3.47 -22.89 -4.00
CA ARG A 700 3.51 -23.85 -5.11
C ARG A 700 2.12 -24.39 -5.38
N ALA A 701 1.71 -24.39 -6.64
CA ALA A 701 0.43 -24.95 -7.04
C ALA A 701 0.45 -26.49 -6.83
N PRO A 702 -0.61 -27.08 -6.25
CA PRO A 702 -0.70 -28.54 -6.12
C PRO A 702 -0.88 -29.21 -7.49
N PRO A 703 -0.60 -30.52 -7.63
CA PRO A 703 -0.79 -31.24 -8.89
C PRO A 703 -2.20 -31.09 -9.45
N GLY A 704 -2.32 -30.81 -10.76
CA GLY A 704 -3.59 -30.50 -11.43
C GLY A 704 -3.98 -29.03 -11.44
N TYR A 705 -3.15 -28.15 -10.83
CA TYR A 705 -3.37 -26.71 -10.75
C TYR A 705 -2.11 -25.89 -11.11
N MET A 706 -2.36 -24.66 -11.56
CA MET A 706 -1.38 -23.59 -11.78
C MET A 706 -1.88 -22.26 -11.20
N PHE A 707 -0.96 -21.34 -10.96
CA PHE A 707 -1.30 -19.93 -10.76
C PHE A 707 -1.52 -19.27 -12.12
N VAL A 708 -2.61 -18.51 -12.25
CA VAL A 708 -2.88 -17.62 -13.39
C VAL A 708 -3.06 -16.21 -12.85
N GLY A 709 -2.42 -15.22 -13.47
CA GLY A 709 -2.53 -13.84 -13.01
C GLY A 709 -1.70 -12.83 -13.78
N ALA A 710 -1.79 -11.56 -13.43
CA ALA A 710 -1.06 -10.48 -14.08
C ALA A 710 -0.81 -9.29 -13.13
N ASP A 711 0.05 -8.38 -13.59
CA ASP A 711 0.40 -7.09 -12.99
C ASP A 711 -0.34 -5.98 -13.78
N VAL A 712 -1.05 -5.06 -13.11
CA VAL A 712 -1.80 -4.00 -13.81
C VAL A 712 -0.85 -2.88 -14.26
N ASP A 713 -0.38 -2.95 -15.51
CA ASP A 713 0.55 -1.99 -16.11
C ASP A 713 0.18 -0.52 -15.82
N SER A 714 1.06 0.14 -15.06
CA SER A 714 1.03 1.56 -14.72
C SER A 714 -0.33 2.06 -14.17
N GLU A 715 -1.07 1.21 -13.46
CA GLU A 715 -2.45 1.45 -12.99
C GLU A 715 -2.71 2.89 -12.53
N GLU A 716 -2.06 3.31 -11.44
CA GLU A 716 -2.26 4.61 -10.82
C GLU A 716 -1.80 5.79 -11.68
N LEU A 717 -0.78 5.59 -12.52
CA LEU A 717 -0.30 6.62 -13.44
C LEU A 717 -1.31 6.86 -14.56
N TRP A 718 -1.91 5.79 -15.08
CA TRP A 718 -3.01 5.87 -16.05
C TRP A 718 -4.27 6.48 -15.44
N ILE A 719 -4.65 6.09 -14.20
CA ILE A 719 -5.76 6.73 -13.49
C ILE A 719 -5.51 8.23 -13.33
N ALA A 720 -4.31 8.64 -12.91
CA ALA A 720 -3.94 10.04 -12.77
C ALA A 720 -3.95 10.78 -14.11
N SER A 721 -3.50 10.16 -15.20
CA SER A 721 -3.52 10.78 -16.53
C SER A 721 -4.94 10.89 -17.09
N LEU A 722 -5.79 9.87 -16.88
CA LEU A 722 -7.19 9.86 -17.30
C LEU A 722 -8.01 10.96 -16.62
N ILE A 723 -7.74 11.25 -15.34
CA ILE A 723 -8.31 12.39 -14.60
C ILE A 723 -7.91 13.74 -15.24
N GLY A 724 -6.74 13.83 -15.89
CA GLY A 724 -6.35 14.97 -16.71
C GLY A 724 -7.08 15.03 -18.04
N ASP A 725 -7.04 13.92 -18.79
CA ASP A 725 -7.61 13.79 -20.13
C ASP A 725 -9.14 13.94 -20.17
N ALA A 726 -9.84 13.59 -19.09
CA ALA A 726 -11.28 13.80 -18.90
C ALA A 726 -11.73 15.25 -19.18
N GLN A 727 -10.89 16.24 -18.88
CA GLN A 727 -11.16 17.67 -19.13
C GLN A 727 -11.25 18.02 -20.63
N PHE A 728 -10.83 17.11 -21.51
CA PHE A 728 -10.83 17.26 -22.97
C PHE A 728 -11.81 16.29 -23.68
N GLY A 729 -12.37 15.31 -22.96
CA GLY A 729 -13.27 14.29 -23.53
C GLY A 729 -12.56 13.25 -24.43
N MET A 730 -11.24 13.10 -24.37
CA MET A 730 -10.50 12.08 -25.12
C MET A 730 -9.18 11.67 -24.47
N HIS A 731 -8.81 10.40 -24.60
CA HIS A 731 -7.53 9.85 -24.13
C HIS A 731 -6.31 10.47 -24.83
N GLY A 732 -5.20 10.65 -24.11
CA GLY A 732 -3.96 11.21 -24.62
C GLY A 732 -4.00 12.72 -24.88
N ALA A 733 -5.02 13.43 -24.37
CA ALA A 733 -5.20 14.85 -24.61
C ALA A 733 -4.18 15.74 -23.87
N THR A 734 -3.79 15.33 -22.66
CA THR A 734 -2.73 15.95 -21.85
C THR A 734 -1.37 15.35 -22.17
N ALA A 735 -0.30 16.09 -21.88
CA ALA A 735 1.05 15.57 -22.05
C ALA A 735 1.32 14.33 -21.17
N LEU A 736 0.75 14.24 -19.96
CA LEU A 736 0.87 13.04 -19.12
C LEU A 736 0.12 11.85 -19.74
N GLY A 737 -1.11 12.03 -20.20
CA GLY A 737 -1.89 10.99 -20.89
C GLY A 737 -1.15 10.45 -22.12
N TRP A 738 -0.69 11.35 -22.98
CA TRP A 738 0.07 10.98 -24.17
C TRP A 738 1.36 10.22 -23.82
N MET A 739 2.15 10.71 -22.84
CA MET A 739 3.38 10.03 -22.41
C MET A 739 3.15 8.68 -21.70
N THR A 740 1.93 8.40 -21.25
CA THR A 740 1.53 7.14 -20.61
C THR A 740 1.00 6.12 -21.63
N LEU A 741 0.39 6.59 -22.73
CA LEU A 741 -0.25 5.75 -23.76
C LEU A 741 0.63 5.49 -25.00
N GLU A 742 1.49 6.44 -25.38
CA GLU A 742 2.31 6.46 -26.61
C GLU A 742 3.81 6.74 -26.34
N GLY A 743 4.18 6.95 -25.07
CA GLY A 743 5.55 7.29 -24.68
C GLY A 743 6.48 6.08 -24.66
N THR A 744 7.63 6.16 -25.35
CA THR A 744 8.61 5.06 -25.39
C THR A 744 9.99 5.43 -24.89
N LYS A 745 10.68 4.41 -24.36
CA LYS A 745 12.10 4.45 -23.98
C LYS A 745 13.02 4.69 -25.18
N ALA A 746 12.67 4.17 -26.36
CA ALA A 746 13.47 4.30 -27.58
C ALA A 746 13.45 5.73 -28.16
N ALA A 747 12.27 6.37 -28.21
CA ALA A 747 12.15 7.75 -28.67
C ALA A 747 12.47 8.79 -27.58
N GLY A 748 12.76 8.36 -26.35
CA GLY A 748 12.93 9.23 -25.18
C GLY A 748 11.67 10.01 -24.79
N THR A 749 10.50 9.62 -25.32
CA THR A 749 9.22 10.31 -25.11
C THR A 749 8.52 9.89 -23.83
N ASP A 750 8.88 8.73 -23.25
CA ASP A 750 8.30 8.27 -21.99
C ASP A 750 8.65 9.17 -20.80
N LEU A 751 7.75 9.17 -19.81
CA LEU A 751 7.82 10.01 -18.61
C LEU A 751 9.16 9.90 -17.85
N HIS A 752 9.73 8.70 -17.76
CA HIS A 752 10.99 8.49 -17.03
C HIS A 752 12.20 8.97 -17.84
N SER A 753 12.20 8.77 -19.17
CA SER A 753 13.24 9.33 -20.05
C SER A 753 13.24 10.86 -20.03
N LYS A 754 12.08 11.53 -20.05
CA LYS A 754 12.02 12.99 -19.92
C LYS A 754 12.53 13.48 -18.56
N THR A 755 12.18 12.82 -17.46
CA THR A 755 12.69 13.16 -16.13
C THR A 755 14.19 12.91 -15.99
N ALA A 756 14.71 11.81 -16.55
CA ALA A 756 16.15 11.52 -16.61
C ALA A 756 16.92 12.65 -17.31
N ASN A 757 16.44 13.07 -18.49
CA ASN A 757 17.06 14.14 -19.28
C ASN A 757 17.05 15.51 -18.57
N ILE A 758 16.00 15.83 -17.80
CA ILE A 758 15.93 17.09 -17.02
C ILE A 758 16.85 17.03 -15.80
N LEU A 759 16.95 15.88 -15.13
CA LEU A 759 17.70 15.72 -13.88
C LEU A 759 19.19 15.37 -14.06
N GLY A 760 19.60 14.90 -15.25
CA GLY A 760 20.96 14.42 -15.49
C GLY A 760 21.28 13.09 -14.81
N ILE A 761 20.27 12.21 -14.64
CA ILE A 761 20.37 10.90 -13.97
C ILE A 761 19.94 9.77 -14.92
N SER A 762 20.16 8.50 -14.55
CA SER A 762 19.71 7.37 -15.38
C SER A 762 18.18 7.23 -15.40
N ARG A 763 17.63 6.56 -16.42
CA ARG A 763 16.18 6.28 -16.51
C ARG A 763 15.65 5.48 -15.31
N ASN A 764 16.45 4.56 -14.75
CA ASN A 764 16.03 3.75 -13.61
C ASN A 764 16.03 4.58 -12.32
N GLU A 765 16.96 5.53 -12.15
CA GLU A 765 16.91 6.52 -11.06
C GLU A 765 15.74 7.51 -11.24
N ALA A 766 15.43 7.91 -12.48
CA ALA A 766 14.24 8.70 -12.79
C ALA A 766 12.91 7.93 -12.60
N LYS A 767 12.93 6.59 -12.66
CA LYS A 767 11.83 5.71 -12.25
C LYS A 767 11.51 5.89 -10.77
N ILE A 768 12.52 5.66 -9.91
CA ILE A 768 12.47 5.93 -8.45
C ILE A 768 11.95 7.34 -8.18
N PHE A 769 12.52 8.33 -8.87
CA PHE A 769 12.25 9.73 -8.64
C PHE A 769 10.80 10.11 -8.98
N ASN A 770 10.28 9.70 -10.13
CA ASN A 770 8.90 10.00 -10.54
C ASN A 770 7.88 9.33 -9.62
N TYR A 771 8.12 8.08 -9.25
CA TYR A 771 7.30 7.38 -8.27
C TYR A 771 7.22 8.15 -6.94
N GLY A 772 8.33 8.68 -6.40
CA GLY A 772 8.24 9.56 -5.22
C GLY A 772 7.53 10.90 -5.49
N ARG A 773 7.85 11.56 -6.61
CA ARG A 773 7.43 12.94 -6.95
C ARG A 773 5.93 13.11 -7.22
N ILE A 774 5.30 12.11 -7.85
CA ILE A 774 3.89 12.18 -8.25
C ILE A 774 2.99 12.13 -7.01
N TYR A 775 3.20 11.15 -6.12
CA TYR A 775 2.49 11.04 -4.83
C TYR A 775 3.03 11.99 -3.76
N GLY A 776 3.20 13.26 -4.12
CA GLY A 776 3.27 14.35 -3.17
C GLY A 776 4.61 14.57 -2.45
N ALA A 777 5.68 13.85 -2.79
CA ALA A 777 7.00 14.20 -2.27
C ALA A 777 7.39 15.61 -2.76
N GLY A 778 7.82 16.47 -1.84
CA GLY A 778 8.12 17.88 -2.12
C GLY A 778 9.57 18.15 -2.52
N LEU A 779 9.89 19.43 -2.76
CA LEU A 779 11.21 19.89 -3.19
C LEU A 779 12.37 19.39 -2.32
N LYS A 780 12.17 19.28 -0.99
CA LYS A 780 13.18 18.76 -0.05
C LYS A 780 13.55 17.30 -0.32
N PHE A 781 12.57 16.45 -0.62
CA PHE A 781 12.83 15.05 -0.99
C PHE A 781 13.56 14.95 -2.32
N ALA A 782 13.13 15.74 -3.31
CA ALA A 782 13.78 15.83 -4.62
C ALA A 782 15.28 16.20 -4.51
N ILE A 783 15.60 17.21 -3.70
CA ILE A 783 16.99 17.61 -3.43
C ILE A 783 17.78 16.46 -2.78
N GLN A 784 17.24 15.86 -1.72
CA GLN A 784 17.91 14.76 -1.00
C GLN A 784 18.15 13.54 -1.90
N LEU A 785 17.19 13.19 -2.76
CA LEU A 785 17.29 12.04 -3.66
C LEU A 785 18.28 12.31 -4.82
N LEU A 786 18.32 13.53 -5.36
CA LEU A 786 19.36 13.92 -6.34
C LEU A 786 20.77 13.81 -5.77
N GLN A 787 20.97 14.25 -4.53
CA GLN A 787 22.27 14.16 -3.85
C GLN A 787 22.64 12.71 -3.44
N GLN A 788 21.67 11.80 -3.35
CA GLN A 788 21.92 10.36 -3.18
C GLN A 788 22.37 9.70 -4.50
N PHE A 789 21.77 10.08 -5.63
CA PHE A 789 22.17 9.57 -6.95
C PHE A 789 23.52 10.13 -7.41
N ASN A 790 23.74 11.43 -7.24
CA ASN A 790 25.01 12.09 -7.56
C ASN A 790 25.53 12.94 -6.38
N PRO A 791 26.39 12.36 -5.51
CA PRO A 791 27.00 13.07 -4.38
C PRO A 791 27.92 14.26 -4.73
N SER A 792 28.24 14.49 -6.01
CA SER A 792 28.97 15.71 -6.43
C SER A 792 28.06 16.94 -6.60
N VAL A 793 26.74 16.76 -6.56
CA VAL A 793 25.77 17.84 -6.76
C VAL A 793 25.60 18.67 -5.49
N THR A 794 25.93 19.96 -5.61
CA THR A 794 25.75 20.96 -4.55
C THR A 794 24.27 21.12 -4.20
N GLU A 795 23.93 21.44 -2.94
CA GLU A 795 22.52 21.63 -2.54
C GLU A 795 21.85 22.75 -3.37
N VAL A 796 22.60 23.78 -3.74
CA VAL A 796 22.13 24.87 -4.60
C VAL A 796 21.83 24.38 -6.03
N HIS A 797 22.66 23.48 -6.58
CA HIS A 797 22.43 22.92 -7.91
C HIS A 797 21.28 21.88 -7.90
N ALA A 798 21.24 20.98 -6.91
CA ALA A 798 20.12 20.05 -6.70
C ALA A 798 18.80 20.81 -6.54
N LYS A 799 18.79 21.91 -5.77
CA LYS A 799 17.63 22.78 -5.64
C LYS A 799 17.22 23.38 -6.99
N LYS A 800 18.15 23.99 -7.73
CA LYS A 800 17.86 24.58 -9.04
C LYS A 800 17.27 23.57 -10.02
N VAL A 801 17.91 22.40 -10.17
CA VAL A 801 17.48 21.34 -11.10
C VAL A 801 16.14 20.73 -10.67
N ALA A 802 15.89 20.57 -9.37
CA ALA A 802 14.59 20.13 -8.87
C ALA A 802 13.49 21.20 -9.10
N GLU A 803 13.77 22.49 -8.87
CA GLU A 803 12.85 23.60 -9.19
C GLU A 803 12.55 23.67 -10.70
N GLU A 804 13.55 23.46 -11.55
CA GLU A 804 13.40 23.33 -13.00
C GLU A 804 12.51 22.14 -13.39
N LEU A 805 12.66 20.97 -12.74
CA LEU A 805 11.79 19.82 -12.95
C LEU A 805 10.34 20.08 -12.49
N TYR A 806 10.11 20.61 -11.29
CA TYR A 806 8.74 20.90 -10.83
C TYR A 806 8.06 21.94 -11.72
N LYS A 807 8.81 22.92 -12.22
CA LYS A 807 8.33 23.91 -13.20
C LYS A 807 8.02 23.29 -14.57
N ALA A 808 8.78 22.30 -15.02
CA ALA A 808 8.53 21.59 -16.28
C ALA A 808 7.36 20.59 -16.19
N THR A 809 7.17 19.97 -15.01
CA THR A 809 6.19 18.91 -14.77
C THR A 809 4.87 19.47 -14.22
N LYS A 810 4.84 19.89 -12.95
CA LYS A 810 3.62 20.47 -12.33
C LYS A 810 3.28 21.86 -12.89
N GLY A 811 4.28 22.63 -13.29
CA GLY A 811 4.11 23.97 -13.85
C GLY A 811 4.35 25.08 -12.84
N VAL A 812 3.85 26.29 -13.13
CA VAL A 812 3.91 27.45 -12.22
C VAL A 812 2.56 27.63 -11.53
N LYS A 813 2.52 27.51 -10.20
CA LYS A 813 1.31 27.83 -9.43
C LYS A 813 1.06 29.34 -9.44
N THR A 814 -0.06 29.73 -10.03
CA THR A 814 -0.45 31.12 -10.33
C THR A 814 -1.76 31.45 -9.61
N ARG A 815 -1.86 32.64 -9.01
CA ARG A 815 -3.10 33.13 -8.39
C ARG A 815 -3.66 34.32 -9.17
N THR A 816 -4.94 34.27 -9.48
CA THR A 816 -5.72 35.33 -10.16
C THR A 816 -6.84 35.80 -9.24
N LYS A 817 -7.46 36.95 -9.56
CA LYS A 817 -8.66 37.42 -8.84
C LYS A 817 -9.94 36.69 -9.27
N GLU A 818 -9.97 36.19 -10.50
CA GLU A 818 -11.18 35.70 -11.17
C GLU A 818 -11.32 34.17 -11.13
N ARG A 819 -10.20 33.44 -11.13
CA ARG A 819 -10.15 31.97 -11.24
C ARG A 819 -9.32 31.31 -10.13
N GLY A 820 -9.21 31.95 -8.97
CA GLY A 820 -8.51 31.38 -7.81
C GLY A 820 -7.02 31.11 -8.05
N THR A 821 -6.54 29.96 -7.58
CA THR A 821 -5.13 29.55 -7.68
C THR A 821 -5.01 28.22 -8.44
N PHE A 822 -4.18 28.16 -9.47
CA PHE A 822 -4.02 26.98 -10.32
C PHE A 822 -2.59 26.86 -10.90
N TRP A 823 -2.20 25.65 -11.28
CA TRP A 823 -0.95 25.32 -11.98
C TRP A 823 -1.07 25.58 -13.49
N ARG A 824 0.00 26.06 -14.13
CA ARG A 824 0.04 26.25 -15.60
C ARG A 824 1.40 25.96 -16.23
N GLY A 825 1.38 25.58 -17.51
CA GLY A 825 2.54 25.48 -18.41
C GLY A 825 3.43 24.24 -18.26
N GLY A 826 3.09 23.31 -17.36
CA GLY A 826 3.79 22.04 -17.15
C GLY A 826 3.04 20.84 -17.73
N THR A 827 3.73 19.71 -17.94
CA THR A 827 3.15 18.47 -18.52
C THR A 827 2.02 17.83 -17.69
N GLU A 828 1.92 18.19 -16.40
CA GLU A 828 1.00 17.61 -15.42
C GLU A 828 0.03 18.64 -14.83
N SER A 829 0.05 19.90 -15.29
CA SER A 829 -0.74 20.98 -14.68
C SER A 829 -2.23 20.66 -14.61
N PHE A 830 -2.81 20.11 -15.69
CA PHE A 830 -4.21 19.66 -15.75
C PHE A 830 -4.55 18.61 -14.68
N VAL A 831 -3.64 17.68 -14.43
CA VAL A 831 -3.84 16.60 -13.45
C VAL A 831 -3.72 17.15 -12.03
N PHE A 832 -2.71 17.97 -11.74
CA PHE A 832 -2.55 18.55 -10.41
C PHE A 832 -3.64 19.57 -10.04
N ASN A 833 -4.17 20.33 -11.00
CA ASN A 833 -5.35 21.16 -10.78
C ASN A 833 -6.57 20.31 -10.41
N ARG A 834 -6.86 19.26 -11.21
CA ARG A 834 -8.02 18.41 -10.97
C ARG A 834 -7.93 17.62 -9.66
N LEU A 835 -6.74 17.19 -9.27
CA LEU A 835 -6.52 16.53 -7.97
C LEU A 835 -6.60 17.50 -6.80
N GLU A 836 -6.18 18.76 -6.96
CA GLU A 836 -6.39 19.80 -5.95
C GLU A 836 -7.88 20.15 -5.82
N GLU A 837 -8.64 20.29 -6.92
CA GLU A 837 -10.10 20.49 -6.90
C GLU A 837 -10.82 19.36 -6.15
N VAL A 838 -10.50 18.09 -6.46
CA VAL A 838 -11.09 16.91 -5.81
C VAL A 838 -10.70 16.83 -4.33
N ALA A 839 -9.49 17.26 -3.98
CA ALA A 839 -9.06 17.37 -2.58
C ALA A 839 -9.67 18.58 -1.86
N GLU A 840 -10.05 19.66 -2.54
CA GLU A 840 -10.75 20.82 -1.95
C GLU A 840 -12.25 20.59 -1.72
N LEU A 841 -12.83 19.51 -2.26
CA LEU A 841 -14.18 19.06 -1.91
C LEU A 841 -14.35 18.84 -0.38
N ASP A 842 -15.56 19.09 0.09
CA ASP A 842 -15.91 18.90 1.51
C ASP A 842 -16.00 17.41 1.86
N THR A 843 -16.56 16.58 0.96
CA THR A 843 -16.49 15.11 0.99
C THR A 843 -15.90 14.56 -0.31
N PRO A 844 -14.56 14.43 -0.41
CA PRO A 844 -13.90 13.76 -1.52
C PRO A 844 -14.36 12.30 -1.65
N ARG A 845 -14.58 11.86 -2.90
CA ARG A 845 -14.96 10.49 -3.29
C ARG A 845 -14.10 10.02 -4.47
N THR A 846 -13.89 8.72 -4.59
CA THR A 846 -13.30 8.14 -5.81
C THR A 846 -14.23 8.34 -7.02
N PRO A 847 -13.69 8.54 -8.24
CA PRO A 847 -14.50 8.76 -9.45
C PRO A 847 -15.41 7.57 -9.77
N VAL A 848 -14.93 6.33 -9.54
CA VAL A 848 -15.56 5.13 -10.08
C VAL A 848 -16.55 4.49 -9.11
N LEU A 849 -16.15 4.02 -7.92
CA LEU A 849 -17.08 3.39 -6.95
C LEU A 849 -17.70 4.39 -5.95
N GLY A 850 -17.37 5.69 -6.07
CA GLY A 850 -17.92 6.73 -5.20
C GLY A 850 -17.52 6.62 -3.73
N CYS A 851 -16.47 5.85 -3.42
CA CYS A 851 -16.02 5.60 -2.06
C CYS A 851 -15.43 6.87 -1.43
N ALA A 852 -15.97 7.29 -0.29
CA ALA A 852 -15.62 8.54 0.39
C ALA A 852 -14.39 8.42 1.29
N ILE A 853 -13.71 9.55 1.53
CA ILE A 853 -12.56 9.61 2.43
C ILE A 853 -12.96 9.42 3.91
N THR A 854 -12.02 8.91 4.70
CA THR A 854 -12.10 8.82 6.18
C THR A 854 -12.46 10.17 6.80
N GLU A 855 -13.25 10.16 7.87
CA GLU A 855 -13.64 11.38 8.60
C GLU A 855 -12.44 12.17 9.12
N ALA A 856 -11.36 11.47 9.48
CA ALA A 856 -10.09 12.08 9.89
C ALA A 856 -9.41 12.94 8.81
N LEU A 857 -9.93 12.98 7.58
CA LEU A 857 -9.44 13.80 6.47
C LEU A 857 -10.56 14.59 5.75
N LEU A 858 -11.73 14.75 6.38
CA LEU A 858 -12.75 15.68 5.89
C LEU A 858 -12.35 17.12 6.23
N LYS A 859 -12.44 18.00 5.22
CA LYS A 859 -11.99 19.41 5.26
C LYS A 859 -12.49 20.18 6.49
N GLN A 860 -13.72 19.91 6.92
CA GLN A 860 -14.39 20.55 8.07
C GLN A 860 -13.76 20.23 9.44
N TYR A 861 -12.86 19.26 9.54
CA TYR A 861 -12.20 18.86 10.79
C TYR A 861 -10.66 19.10 10.78
N LEU A 862 -10.12 19.73 9.74
CA LEU A 862 -8.68 19.93 9.57
C LEU A 862 -8.27 21.37 9.86
N GLY A 863 -7.20 21.55 10.64
CA GLY A 863 -6.59 22.86 10.85
C GLY A 863 -5.88 23.41 9.61
N ALA A 864 -5.19 24.54 9.76
CA ALA A 864 -4.58 25.31 8.65
C ALA A 864 -3.58 24.53 7.77
N ASN A 865 -3.06 23.38 8.23
CA ASN A 865 -2.22 22.48 7.43
C ASN A 865 -3.02 21.69 6.37
N GLY A 866 -4.31 21.45 6.56
CA GLY A 866 -5.26 20.85 5.61
C GLY A 866 -4.96 19.43 5.09
N PHE A 867 -3.82 18.84 5.46
CA PHE A 867 -3.27 17.56 4.97
C PHE A 867 -3.40 17.36 3.45
N MET A 868 -3.30 18.45 2.67
CA MET A 868 -3.66 18.48 1.24
C MET A 868 -2.96 17.39 0.42
N THR A 869 -1.66 17.20 0.63
CA THR A 869 -0.86 16.13 -0.01
C THR A 869 -1.44 14.73 0.25
N SER A 870 -1.90 14.45 1.47
CA SER A 870 -2.50 13.16 1.82
C SER A 870 -3.88 12.97 1.17
N ARG A 871 -4.66 14.06 1.01
CA ARG A 871 -5.98 14.04 0.34
C ARG A 871 -5.84 13.84 -1.18
N ILE A 872 -4.85 14.49 -1.81
CA ILE A 872 -4.45 14.28 -3.21
C ILE A 872 -3.99 12.83 -3.45
N ASN A 873 -3.05 12.33 -2.63
CA ASN A 873 -2.55 10.96 -2.76
C ASN A 873 -3.66 9.93 -2.55
N TRP A 874 -4.57 10.19 -1.61
CA TRP A 874 -5.72 9.33 -1.35
C TRP A 874 -6.63 9.19 -2.57
N ALA A 875 -6.86 10.27 -3.34
CA ALA A 875 -7.73 10.23 -4.52
C ALA A 875 -7.24 9.21 -5.55
N ILE A 876 -5.94 9.17 -5.84
CA ILE A 876 -5.36 8.17 -6.77
C ILE A 876 -5.32 6.79 -6.10
N GLN A 877 -4.75 6.67 -4.90
CA GLN A 877 -4.50 5.36 -4.27
C GLN A 877 -5.78 4.61 -3.86
N SER A 878 -6.83 5.34 -3.52
CA SER A 878 -8.16 4.78 -3.30
C SER A 878 -8.82 4.40 -4.62
N SER A 879 -8.53 5.10 -5.73
CA SER A 879 -9.02 4.70 -7.05
C SER A 879 -8.35 3.42 -7.57
N GLY A 880 -7.07 3.18 -7.27
CA GLY A 880 -6.45 1.87 -7.57
C GLY A 880 -7.15 0.70 -6.84
N VAL A 881 -7.60 0.93 -5.61
CA VAL A 881 -8.41 -0.07 -4.88
C VAL A 881 -9.80 -0.27 -5.51
N ASP A 882 -10.40 0.76 -6.09
CA ASP A 882 -11.62 0.58 -6.91
C ASP A 882 -11.35 -0.31 -8.15
N TYR A 883 -10.19 -0.14 -8.79
CA TYR A 883 -9.74 -0.97 -9.92
C TYR A 883 -9.63 -2.45 -9.52
N LEU A 884 -8.91 -2.73 -8.43
CA LEU A 884 -8.76 -4.09 -7.90
C LEU A 884 -10.12 -4.72 -7.52
N HIS A 885 -11.02 -3.97 -6.88
CA HIS A 885 -12.34 -4.49 -6.52
C HIS A 885 -13.20 -4.82 -7.75
N LEU A 886 -13.19 -3.97 -8.78
CA LEU A 886 -13.89 -4.23 -10.04
C LEU A 886 -13.31 -5.46 -10.76
N LEU A 887 -11.98 -5.61 -10.78
CA LEU A 887 -11.29 -6.74 -11.39
C LEU A 887 -11.63 -8.07 -10.70
N ILE A 888 -11.65 -8.09 -9.36
CA ILE A 888 -12.10 -9.24 -8.57
C ILE A 888 -13.56 -9.60 -8.88
N VAL A 889 -14.46 -8.62 -8.98
CA VAL A 889 -15.89 -8.84 -9.27
C VAL A 889 -16.13 -9.36 -10.69
N ALA A 890 -15.45 -8.81 -11.71
CA ALA A 890 -15.53 -9.30 -13.08
C ALA A 890 -15.04 -10.75 -13.19
N MET A 891 -13.89 -11.05 -12.59
CA MET A 891 -13.34 -12.41 -12.56
C MET A 891 -14.25 -13.39 -11.83
N GLU A 892 -14.73 -13.07 -10.62
CA GLU A 892 -15.66 -13.90 -9.84
C GLU A 892 -16.97 -14.17 -10.61
N TYR A 893 -17.48 -13.18 -11.36
CA TYR A 893 -18.64 -13.37 -12.25
C TYR A 893 -18.32 -14.33 -13.40
N LEU A 894 -17.23 -14.10 -14.15
CA LEU A 894 -16.86 -14.93 -15.30
C LEU A 894 -16.53 -16.37 -14.90
N ILE A 895 -15.85 -16.55 -13.75
CA ILE A 895 -15.56 -17.84 -13.13
C ILE A 895 -16.85 -18.65 -12.92
N LYS A 896 -17.87 -18.04 -12.29
CA LYS A 896 -19.19 -18.68 -12.09
C LYS A 896 -19.97 -18.86 -13.39
N ARG A 897 -19.94 -17.86 -14.29
CA ARG A 897 -20.68 -17.86 -15.56
C ARG A 897 -20.21 -18.97 -16.50
N HIS A 898 -18.92 -19.30 -16.49
CA HIS A 898 -18.28 -20.25 -17.40
C HIS A 898 -17.73 -21.52 -16.70
N ASN A 899 -18.05 -21.72 -15.41
CA ASN A 899 -17.66 -22.90 -14.63
C ASN A 899 -16.15 -23.14 -14.50
N ILE A 900 -15.35 -22.08 -14.60
CA ILE A 900 -13.89 -22.11 -14.50
C ILE A 900 -13.52 -22.57 -13.08
N ASP A 901 -12.68 -23.59 -12.95
CA ASP A 901 -12.19 -24.04 -11.64
C ASP A 901 -11.04 -23.13 -11.17
N ALA A 902 -11.40 -22.03 -10.50
CA ALA A 902 -10.47 -21.01 -10.02
C ALA A 902 -10.82 -20.48 -8.61
N ARG A 903 -9.79 -20.17 -7.81
CA ARG A 903 -9.89 -19.51 -6.48
C ARG A 903 -8.88 -18.36 -6.38
N LEU A 904 -9.29 -17.23 -5.78
CA LEU A 904 -8.38 -16.11 -5.51
C LEU A 904 -7.27 -16.54 -4.55
N CYS A 905 -6.02 -16.46 -4.99
CA CYS A 905 -4.85 -16.90 -4.23
C CYS A 905 -4.26 -15.73 -3.42
N LEU A 906 -3.87 -14.65 -4.11
CA LEU A 906 -3.25 -13.47 -3.51
C LEU A 906 -3.48 -12.21 -4.37
N THR A 907 -3.58 -11.04 -3.73
CA THR A 907 -3.48 -9.73 -4.38
C THR A 907 -2.34 -8.93 -3.75
N VAL A 908 -1.33 -8.50 -4.51
CA VAL A 908 -0.18 -7.71 -4.03
C VAL A 908 -0.10 -6.39 -4.79
N HIS A 909 -0.73 -5.36 -4.23
CA HIS A 909 -0.87 -4.05 -4.89
C HIS A 909 -1.64 -4.19 -6.22
N ASP A 910 -0.95 -4.03 -7.34
CA ASP A 910 -1.36 -4.17 -8.75
C ASP A 910 -1.25 -5.62 -9.28
N GLU A 911 -0.59 -6.53 -8.56
CA GLU A 911 -0.49 -7.96 -8.90
C GLU A 911 -1.72 -8.75 -8.39
N ILE A 912 -2.45 -9.44 -9.28
CA ILE A 912 -3.54 -10.37 -8.89
C ILE A 912 -3.25 -11.79 -9.38
N ARG A 913 -3.31 -12.78 -8.48
CA ARG A 913 -3.08 -14.20 -8.79
C ARG A 913 -4.25 -15.07 -8.32
N TYR A 914 -4.71 -15.95 -9.20
CA TYR A 914 -5.68 -17.01 -8.94
C TYR A 914 -4.97 -18.37 -8.98
N LEU A 915 -5.40 -19.32 -8.16
CA LEU A 915 -5.12 -20.74 -8.35
C LEU A 915 -6.21 -21.31 -9.28
N VAL A 916 -5.83 -21.94 -10.39
CA VAL A 916 -6.72 -22.40 -11.46
C VAL A 916 -6.36 -23.84 -11.86
N SER A 917 -7.33 -24.65 -12.25
CA SER A 917 -7.05 -26.00 -12.79
C SER A 917 -6.19 -25.93 -14.07
N ASP A 918 -5.41 -26.98 -14.31
CA ASP A 918 -4.58 -27.08 -15.52
C ASP A 918 -5.43 -27.05 -16.81
N GLU A 919 -6.67 -27.54 -16.76
CA GLU A 919 -7.63 -27.54 -17.87
C GLU A 919 -8.15 -26.12 -18.18
N ASP A 920 -8.48 -25.35 -17.14
CA ASP A 920 -9.09 -24.02 -17.29
C ASP A 920 -8.09 -22.88 -17.50
N ARG A 921 -6.78 -23.11 -17.35
CA ARG A 921 -5.74 -22.06 -17.31
C ARG A 921 -5.91 -20.95 -18.38
N TYR A 922 -6.09 -21.32 -19.65
CA TYR A 922 -6.27 -20.34 -20.72
C TYR A 922 -7.65 -19.66 -20.69
N ARG A 923 -8.72 -20.37 -20.29
CA ARG A 923 -10.07 -19.78 -20.10
C ARG A 923 -10.04 -18.73 -18.99
N ALA A 924 -9.31 -18.99 -17.90
CA ALA A 924 -9.08 -18.02 -16.84
C ALA A 924 -8.22 -16.83 -17.32
N SER A 925 -7.16 -17.06 -18.11
CA SER A 925 -6.39 -15.96 -18.71
C SER A 925 -7.24 -15.06 -19.59
N PHE A 926 -8.13 -15.63 -20.41
CA PHE A 926 -9.04 -14.88 -21.28
C PHE A 926 -10.08 -14.11 -20.45
N ALA A 927 -10.69 -14.75 -19.45
CA ALA A 927 -11.61 -14.08 -18.52
C ALA A 927 -10.95 -12.88 -17.82
N MET A 928 -9.65 -12.97 -17.52
CA MET A 928 -8.90 -11.88 -16.90
C MET A 928 -8.61 -10.74 -17.87
N GLN A 929 -8.27 -11.05 -19.13
CA GLN A 929 -8.14 -10.04 -20.20
C GLN A 929 -9.47 -9.30 -20.44
N VAL A 930 -10.60 -10.01 -20.51
CA VAL A 930 -11.96 -9.42 -20.58
C VAL A 930 -12.26 -8.56 -19.37
N SER A 931 -11.90 -9.03 -18.16
CA SER A 931 -12.10 -8.27 -16.92
C SER A 931 -11.34 -6.94 -16.95
N ASN A 932 -10.06 -6.94 -17.34
CA ASN A 932 -9.26 -5.72 -17.47
C ASN A 932 -9.86 -4.71 -18.46
N LEU A 933 -10.32 -5.19 -19.63
CA LEU A 933 -11.03 -4.38 -20.62
C LEU A 933 -12.27 -3.71 -20.02
N TRP A 934 -13.11 -4.47 -19.30
CA TRP A 934 -14.29 -3.92 -18.63
C TRP A 934 -13.93 -2.91 -17.54
N VAL A 935 -12.91 -3.15 -16.70
CA VAL A 935 -12.49 -2.18 -15.67
C VAL A 935 -11.96 -0.90 -16.30
N ARG A 936 -11.04 -0.98 -17.27
CA ARG A 936 -10.48 0.20 -17.96
C ARG A 936 -11.58 1.01 -18.66
N ALA A 937 -12.53 0.34 -19.31
CA ALA A 937 -13.67 1.01 -19.93
C ALA A 937 -14.63 1.66 -18.90
N MET A 938 -14.87 1.02 -17.75
CA MET A 938 -15.70 1.56 -16.66
C MET A 938 -15.09 2.83 -16.05
N PHE A 939 -13.77 2.83 -15.82
CA PHE A 939 -13.02 4.03 -15.43
C PHE A 939 -13.18 5.17 -16.46
N SER A 940 -13.14 4.84 -17.75
CA SER A 940 -13.30 5.79 -18.83
C SER A 940 -14.72 6.37 -18.91
N GLU A 941 -15.75 5.52 -18.84
CA GLU A 941 -17.15 5.98 -18.80
C GLU A 941 -17.42 6.90 -17.59
N GLN A 942 -16.97 6.53 -16.39
CA GLN A 942 -17.23 7.31 -15.17
C GLN A 942 -16.50 8.67 -15.14
N LEU A 943 -15.46 8.85 -15.96
CA LEU A 943 -14.78 10.13 -16.16
C LEU A 943 -15.26 10.90 -17.40
N GLY A 944 -16.20 10.35 -18.17
CA GLY A 944 -16.88 11.01 -19.29
C GLY A 944 -16.30 10.73 -20.67
N ILE A 945 -15.45 9.72 -20.83
CA ILE A 945 -14.85 9.33 -22.11
C ILE A 945 -15.41 7.96 -22.55
N HIS A 946 -16.35 7.95 -23.50
CA HIS A 946 -16.98 6.73 -24.04
C HIS A 946 -16.12 6.04 -25.13
N ASP A 947 -14.83 5.87 -24.84
CA ASP A 947 -13.84 5.21 -25.71
C ASP A 947 -12.68 4.65 -24.88
N LEU A 948 -11.81 3.84 -25.48
CA LEU A 948 -10.62 3.31 -24.79
C LEU A 948 -9.44 3.08 -25.77
N PRO A 949 -8.18 3.37 -25.39
CA PRO A 949 -7.00 3.01 -26.18
C PRO A 949 -6.76 1.50 -26.15
N GLN A 950 -6.41 0.90 -27.29
CA GLN A 950 -6.12 -0.54 -27.34
C GLN A 950 -4.91 -0.91 -26.47
N SER A 951 -3.92 -0.01 -26.35
CA SER A 951 -2.68 -0.22 -25.59
C SER A 951 -2.85 -0.40 -24.07
N VAL A 952 -4.02 -0.08 -23.50
CA VAL A 952 -4.36 -0.33 -22.08
C VAL A 952 -5.57 -1.24 -21.88
N ALA A 953 -6.21 -1.66 -22.97
CA ALA A 953 -7.40 -2.50 -22.96
C ALA A 953 -7.13 -3.91 -22.41
N PHE A 954 -5.91 -4.40 -22.64
CA PHE A 954 -5.44 -5.73 -22.26
C PHE A 954 -4.19 -5.60 -21.37
N PHE A 955 -3.93 -6.59 -20.53
CA PHE A 955 -2.63 -6.75 -19.86
C PHE A 955 -1.54 -7.01 -20.90
N SER A 956 -0.33 -6.46 -20.69
CA SER A 956 0.82 -6.76 -21.56
C SER A 956 1.09 -8.26 -21.69
N ALA A 957 0.91 -9.00 -20.60
CA ALA A 957 0.84 -10.46 -20.61
C ALA A 957 0.00 -10.99 -19.43
N VAL A 958 -0.47 -12.23 -19.55
CA VAL A 958 -0.99 -13.05 -18.45
C VAL A 958 -0.01 -14.18 -18.19
N ASP A 959 0.45 -14.28 -16.95
CA ASP A 959 1.34 -15.34 -16.49
C ASP A 959 0.57 -16.60 -16.10
N ILE A 960 1.16 -17.75 -16.37
CA ILE A 960 0.69 -19.08 -16.02
C ILE A 960 1.89 -19.90 -15.50
N ASP A 961 1.85 -20.32 -14.24
CA ASP A 961 3.02 -20.87 -13.55
C ASP A 961 2.66 -21.89 -12.45
N HIS A 962 3.54 -22.84 -12.14
CA HIS A 962 3.38 -23.73 -10.97
C HIS A 962 3.94 -23.11 -9.67
N VAL A 963 4.70 -22.00 -9.73
CA VAL A 963 5.19 -21.27 -8.56
C VAL A 963 4.77 -19.80 -8.59
N LEU A 964 4.51 -19.20 -7.43
CA LEU A 964 4.18 -17.78 -7.36
C LEU A 964 5.47 -16.94 -7.48
N ARG A 965 5.63 -16.18 -8.58
CA ARG A 965 6.74 -15.23 -8.81
C ARG A 965 6.27 -14.08 -9.68
N LYS A 966 7.02 -12.96 -9.70
CA LYS A 966 6.64 -11.75 -10.45
C LYS A 966 6.70 -11.94 -11.97
N GLU A 967 7.77 -12.58 -12.44
CA GLU A 967 8.07 -12.80 -13.86
C GLU A 967 8.38 -14.30 -14.02
N VAL A 968 7.75 -14.97 -14.99
CA VAL A 968 7.77 -16.45 -15.09
C VAL A 968 9.10 -17.04 -15.54
N ASP A 969 10.01 -16.24 -16.08
CA ASP A 969 11.34 -16.67 -16.51
C ASP A 969 12.39 -16.62 -15.38
N LEU A 970 12.05 -15.99 -14.24
CA LEU A 970 12.92 -15.89 -13.08
C LEU A 970 13.19 -17.28 -12.49
N SER A 971 14.36 -17.83 -12.81
CA SER A 971 14.91 -19.09 -12.26
C SER A 971 14.95 -19.23 -10.73
N CYS A 972 14.66 -18.17 -9.97
CA CYS A 972 14.61 -18.11 -8.50
C CYS A 972 15.87 -18.62 -7.75
N VAL A 973 17.02 -18.68 -8.40
CA VAL A 973 18.29 -19.12 -7.79
C VAL A 973 18.78 -18.10 -6.75
N THR A 974 19.04 -18.55 -5.53
CA THR A 974 19.57 -17.76 -4.39
C THR A 974 20.62 -18.58 -3.59
N PRO A 975 21.29 -18.02 -2.58
CA PRO A 975 22.25 -18.77 -1.75
C PRO A 975 21.61 -19.90 -0.92
N SER A 976 20.29 -19.89 -0.72
CA SER A 976 19.52 -20.93 -0.02
C SER A 976 18.66 -21.80 -0.95
N HIS A 977 18.49 -21.39 -2.20
CA HIS A 977 17.85 -22.18 -3.26
C HIS A 977 18.75 -22.22 -4.50
N PRO A 978 19.75 -23.13 -4.57
CA PRO A 978 20.71 -23.20 -5.67
C PRO A 978 20.13 -23.91 -6.91
N GLU A 979 19.05 -24.67 -6.75
CA GLU A 979 18.32 -25.35 -7.81
C GLU A 979 17.50 -24.32 -8.61
N ALA A 980 17.57 -24.35 -9.94
CA ALA A 980 16.84 -23.42 -10.80
C ALA A 980 15.41 -23.90 -11.05
N ILE A 981 14.42 -23.03 -10.80
CA ILE A 981 13.02 -23.33 -11.12
C ILE A 981 12.78 -23.09 -12.62
N ALA A 982 12.24 -24.09 -13.32
CA ALA A 982 11.89 -24.01 -14.73
C ALA A 982 10.91 -22.84 -15.03
N PRO A 983 10.93 -22.24 -16.22
CA PRO A 983 10.06 -21.11 -16.55
C PRO A 983 8.60 -21.51 -16.80
N GLY A 984 7.66 -20.60 -16.51
CA GLY A 984 6.23 -20.73 -16.86
C GLY A 984 5.88 -20.23 -18.27
N GLU A 985 4.59 -20.18 -18.61
CA GLU A 985 4.08 -19.46 -19.80
C GLU A 985 3.72 -18.01 -19.41
N SER A 986 4.03 -17.02 -20.25
CA SER A 986 3.47 -15.66 -20.13
C SER A 986 2.99 -15.23 -21.51
N LEU A 987 1.71 -14.86 -21.61
CA LEU A 987 0.99 -14.76 -22.88
C LEU A 987 0.33 -13.39 -23.03
N ASN A 988 0.72 -12.65 -24.07
CA ASN A 988 -0.04 -11.46 -24.49
C ASN A 988 -1.40 -11.88 -25.11
N ILE A 989 -2.27 -10.90 -25.36
CA ILE A 989 -3.62 -11.16 -25.91
C ILE A 989 -3.58 -11.89 -27.28
N GLU A 990 -2.66 -11.54 -28.18
CA GLU A 990 -2.52 -12.18 -29.50
C GLU A 990 -2.13 -13.67 -29.36
N GLN A 991 -1.13 -13.96 -28.53
CA GLN A 991 -0.66 -15.31 -28.22
C GLN A 991 -1.74 -16.15 -27.53
N LEU A 992 -2.55 -15.52 -26.66
CA LEU A 992 -3.66 -16.16 -25.97
C LEU A 992 -4.81 -16.50 -26.93
N LEU A 993 -5.10 -15.64 -27.93
CA LEU A 993 -6.14 -15.90 -28.93
C LEU A 993 -5.83 -17.11 -29.83
N HIS A 994 -4.54 -17.49 -29.98
CA HIS A 994 -4.14 -18.75 -30.60
C HIS A 994 -4.34 -19.99 -29.70
N LYS A 995 -4.61 -19.82 -28.39
CA LYS A 995 -4.94 -20.89 -27.43
C LYS A 995 -6.45 -20.98 -27.16
N VAL A 996 -7.13 -19.84 -27.06
CA VAL A 996 -8.57 -19.71 -26.78
C VAL A 996 -9.09 -18.40 -27.39
N ASN A 997 -10.08 -18.49 -28.26
CA ASN A 997 -10.63 -17.35 -28.99
C ASN A 997 -11.84 -16.68 -28.30
N GLN A 998 -12.58 -17.41 -27.47
CA GLN A 998 -13.72 -16.92 -26.69
C GLN A 998 -13.99 -17.81 -25.46
N LEU A 999 -14.79 -17.32 -24.52
CA LEU A 999 -15.51 -18.16 -23.54
C LEU A 999 -16.82 -18.64 -24.19
N ASP A 1000 -17.21 -19.89 -24.00
CA ASP A 1000 -18.38 -20.44 -24.71
C ASP A 1000 -19.68 -19.80 -24.18
N PRO A 1001 -20.45 -19.05 -25.01
CA PRO A 1001 -21.70 -18.44 -24.55
C PRO A 1001 -22.75 -19.49 -24.12
N ARG A 1002 -22.62 -20.74 -24.58
CA ARG A 1002 -23.49 -21.88 -24.27
C ARG A 1002 -23.17 -22.54 -22.93
N ASP A 1003 -22.10 -22.15 -22.25
CA ASP A 1003 -21.81 -22.60 -20.87
C ASP A 1003 -23.05 -22.39 -19.98
N VAL A 1004 -23.42 -23.38 -19.17
CA VAL A 1004 -24.52 -23.28 -18.20
C VAL A 1004 -23.95 -23.24 -16.78
N PRO A 1005 -24.15 -22.18 -15.98
CA PRO A 1005 -23.57 -22.08 -14.64
C PRO A 1005 -24.00 -23.22 -13.69
N LYS A 1006 -23.01 -23.93 -13.13
CA LYS A 1006 -23.17 -24.95 -12.07
C LYS A 1006 -23.78 -24.35 -10.80
N VAL A 1007 -23.48 -23.09 -10.52
CA VAL A 1007 -24.11 -22.27 -9.48
C VAL A 1007 -25.00 -21.24 -10.19
N PRO A 1008 -26.32 -21.21 -9.95
CA PRO A 1008 -27.20 -20.20 -10.54
C PRO A 1008 -26.72 -18.79 -10.23
N ILE A 1009 -26.63 -17.96 -11.27
CA ILE A 1009 -26.23 -16.55 -11.20
C ILE A 1009 -27.11 -15.76 -12.18
N ASN A 1010 -27.76 -14.69 -11.72
CA ASN A 1010 -28.72 -13.91 -12.49
C ASN A 1010 -28.66 -12.41 -12.14
N PRO A 1011 -27.58 -11.71 -12.52
CA PRO A 1011 -27.39 -10.30 -12.19
C PRO A 1011 -28.43 -9.38 -12.84
N GLU A 1012 -29.13 -9.79 -13.90
CA GLU A 1012 -30.22 -9.01 -14.50
C GLU A 1012 -31.43 -8.83 -13.57
N LYS A 1013 -31.59 -9.68 -12.55
CA LYS A 1013 -32.61 -9.50 -11.50
C LYS A 1013 -32.22 -8.43 -10.47
N GLN A 1014 -30.97 -8.00 -10.42
CA GLN A 1014 -30.52 -7.02 -9.43
C GLN A 1014 -30.99 -5.63 -9.82
N ALA A 1015 -31.57 -4.92 -8.86
CA ALA A 1015 -32.04 -3.56 -9.06
C ALA A 1015 -30.84 -2.61 -9.27
N TYR A 1016 -30.98 -1.67 -10.20
CA TYR A 1016 -30.02 -0.60 -10.45
C TYR A 1016 -30.76 0.73 -10.49
N THR A 1017 -30.27 1.70 -9.73
CA THR A 1017 -30.69 3.11 -9.82
C THR A 1017 -29.56 3.89 -10.47
N PRO A 1018 -29.76 4.49 -11.65
CA PRO A 1018 -28.75 5.33 -12.30
C PRO A 1018 -28.25 6.43 -11.36
N ARG A 1019 -26.92 6.49 -11.19
CA ARG A 1019 -26.24 7.50 -10.38
C ARG A 1019 -25.51 8.50 -11.27
N GLN A 1020 -25.37 9.73 -10.78
CA GLN A 1020 -24.50 10.71 -11.41
C GLN A 1020 -23.03 10.34 -11.14
N PRO A 1021 -22.14 10.29 -12.15
CA PRO A 1021 -20.71 10.10 -11.92
C PRO A 1021 -20.13 11.24 -11.07
N VAL A 1022 -19.23 10.92 -10.15
CA VAL A 1022 -18.71 11.88 -9.14
C VAL A 1022 -18.06 13.11 -9.78
N PHE A 1023 -17.49 12.96 -10.97
CA PHE A 1023 -16.79 14.01 -11.70
C PHE A 1023 -17.65 14.73 -12.74
N GLU A 1024 -18.91 14.32 -12.95
CA GLU A 1024 -19.78 14.95 -13.96
C GLU A 1024 -20.11 16.40 -13.60
N SER A 1025 -20.46 16.67 -12.34
CA SER A 1025 -20.67 18.03 -11.83
C SER A 1025 -19.42 18.92 -11.97
N LEU A 1026 -18.24 18.33 -11.78
CA LEU A 1026 -16.94 18.98 -11.96
C LEU A 1026 -16.56 19.15 -13.45
N ASN A 1027 -17.10 18.34 -14.36
CA ASN A 1027 -16.93 18.47 -15.82
C ASN A 1027 -17.91 19.51 -16.40
N ASN A 1028 -19.14 19.59 -15.89
CA ASN A 1028 -20.15 20.57 -16.29
C ASN A 1028 -19.75 22.02 -15.96
N ALA A 1029 -18.72 22.21 -15.12
CA ALA A 1029 -18.12 23.50 -14.78
C ALA A 1029 -16.86 23.87 -15.61
N LEU A 1030 -16.53 23.13 -16.69
CA LEU A 1030 -15.30 23.31 -17.48
C LEU A 1030 -15.24 24.66 -18.22
N ASP A 1031 -14.58 25.62 -17.59
CA ASP A 1031 -14.26 26.91 -18.20
C ASP A 1031 -13.11 26.81 -19.21
N LEU A 1032 -13.43 26.99 -20.49
CA LEU A 1032 -12.46 26.99 -21.59
C LEU A 1032 -11.39 28.09 -21.43
N GLY A 1033 -11.69 29.19 -20.74
CA GLY A 1033 -10.74 30.25 -20.41
C GLY A 1033 -9.65 29.77 -19.44
N LEU A 1034 -10.05 29.08 -18.38
CA LEU A 1034 -9.18 28.45 -17.38
C LEU A 1034 -8.34 27.33 -18.02
N LEU A 1035 -8.91 26.47 -18.85
CA LEU A 1035 -8.13 25.46 -19.58
C LEU A 1035 -7.08 26.12 -20.50
N LYS A 1036 -7.43 27.20 -21.21
CA LYS A 1036 -6.48 28.01 -22.01
C LYS A 1036 -5.41 28.66 -21.11
N ALA A 1037 -5.77 29.10 -19.91
CA ALA A 1037 -4.85 29.66 -18.92
C ALA A 1037 -3.92 28.62 -18.28
N GLN A 1038 -4.33 27.34 -18.19
CA GLN A 1038 -3.49 26.23 -17.75
C GLN A 1038 -2.41 25.85 -18.79
N VAL A 1039 -2.65 26.06 -20.09
CA VAL A 1039 -1.61 25.88 -21.13
C VAL A 1039 -0.59 27.04 -21.12
N ALA A 1040 -1.00 28.25 -20.76
CA ALA A 1040 -0.17 29.45 -20.86
C ALA A 1040 1.17 29.34 -20.09
N LYS A 1041 2.29 29.44 -20.81
CA LYS A 1041 3.65 29.45 -20.28
C LYS A 1041 4.14 30.87 -19.94
N THR A 1042 3.72 31.89 -20.68
CA THR A 1042 4.06 33.29 -20.39
C THR A 1042 2.92 34.04 -19.68
N GLU A 1043 3.25 35.19 -19.08
CA GLU A 1043 2.27 36.11 -18.49
C GLU A 1043 1.39 36.80 -19.57
N THR A 1044 1.93 36.96 -20.79
CA THR A 1044 1.19 37.52 -21.93
C THR A 1044 0.11 36.55 -22.42
N GLU A 1045 0.46 35.27 -22.59
CA GLU A 1045 -0.51 34.20 -22.91
C GLU A 1045 -1.61 34.09 -21.84
N LEU A 1046 -1.24 34.15 -20.55
CA LEU A 1046 -2.20 34.08 -19.46
C LEU A 1046 -3.26 35.19 -19.56
N ARG A 1047 -2.83 36.43 -19.80
CA ARG A 1047 -3.74 37.58 -19.96
C ARG A 1047 -4.62 37.45 -21.20
N GLN A 1048 -4.11 36.86 -22.28
CA GLN A 1048 -4.91 36.58 -23.49
C GLN A 1048 -5.94 35.47 -23.27
N ALA A 1049 -5.62 34.46 -22.45
CA ALA A 1049 -6.54 33.36 -22.11
C ALA A 1049 -7.67 33.80 -21.15
N LEU A 1050 -7.35 34.63 -20.15
CA LEU A 1050 -8.32 35.19 -19.20
C LEU A 1050 -9.16 36.32 -19.81
N HIS A 1051 -8.57 37.12 -20.71
CA HIS A 1051 -9.25 38.23 -21.38
C HIS A 1051 -9.11 38.10 -22.91
N PRO A 1052 -9.85 37.17 -23.54
CA PRO A 1052 -9.91 37.10 -25.00
C PRO A 1052 -10.47 38.41 -25.54
N LYS A 1053 -9.66 39.15 -26.31
CA LYS A 1053 -10.11 40.37 -26.96
C LYS A 1053 -11.25 40.03 -27.93
N GLY A 1054 -12.40 40.68 -27.76
CA GLY A 1054 -13.51 40.60 -28.71
C GLY A 1054 -13.05 40.97 -30.13
N PRO A 1055 -13.76 40.48 -31.18
CA PRO A 1055 -13.31 40.59 -32.56
C PRO A 1055 -13.07 42.05 -32.95
N ALA A 1056 -11.80 42.37 -33.22
CA ALA A 1056 -11.41 43.74 -33.55
C ALA A 1056 -12.06 44.15 -34.89
N GLN A 1057 -12.80 45.27 -34.85
CA GLN A 1057 -13.30 45.91 -36.08
C GLN A 1057 -12.12 46.19 -37.01
N ARG A 1058 -12.23 45.76 -38.27
CA ARG A 1058 -11.18 45.97 -39.29
C ARG A 1058 -11.09 47.45 -39.65
N SER A 1059 -10.21 48.19 -38.97
CA SER A 1059 -9.87 49.59 -39.25
C SER A 1059 -8.99 49.76 -40.51
N GLY A 1060 -9.43 49.18 -41.62
CA GLY A 1060 -8.76 49.28 -42.92
C GLY A 1060 -9.10 50.59 -43.66
N GLN A 1061 -8.48 51.71 -43.28
CA GLN A 1061 -8.61 52.97 -44.03
C GLN A 1061 -7.81 52.91 -45.35
N ALA A 1062 -8.49 52.65 -46.46
CA ALA A 1062 -8.01 53.02 -47.80
C ALA A 1062 -8.46 54.45 -48.13
N LYS A 1063 -7.53 55.33 -48.51
CA LYS A 1063 -7.84 56.72 -48.90
C LYS A 1063 -8.20 56.81 -50.38
N ALA A 1064 -9.38 57.37 -50.69
CA ALA A 1064 -9.74 57.83 -52.04
C ALA A 1064 -10.48 59.18 -52.01
N THR A 1065 -9.74 60.24 -52.32
CA THR A 1065 -10.15 61.49 -53.01
C THR A 1065 -11.56 62.09 -52.88
N ARG A 1066 -11.58 63.29 -52.25
CA ARG A 1066 -12.28 64.55 -52.64
C ARG A 1066 -13.82 64.68 -52.59
N SER A 1067 -14.21 65.80 -51.96
CA SER A 1067 -15.50 66.51 -51.86
C SER A 1067 -15.80 67.42 -53.09
N PRO A 1068 -16.88 68.27 -53.14
CA PRO A 1068 -18.11 68.37 -52.29
C PRO A 1068 -19.46 68.55 -53.06
N GLY A 1069 -20.59 68.41 -52.35
CA GLY A 1069 -21.96 68.86 -52.72
C GLY A 1069 -22.98 68.19 -51.77
N ARG A 1070 -24.01 68.79 -51.14
CA ARG A 1070 -24.95 69.94 -51.33
C ARG A 1070 -26.23 69.70 -52.15
N ASP A 1071 -27.34 69.84 -51.42
CA ASP A 1071 -28.66 70.39 -51.75
C ASP A 1071 -29.68 69.55 -52.59
N GLY A 1072 -30.97 69.63 -52.20
CA GLY A 1072 -32.17 69.00 -52.81
C GLY A 1072 -32.68 67.76 -52.04
N ASN A 1073 -33.79 67.82 -51.28
CA ASN A 1073 -35.23 67.87 -51.65
C ASN A 1073 -35.79 66.49 -52.09
N ASP A 1074 -36.99 66.04 -51.70
CA ASP A 1074 -38.21 66.74 -51.23
C ASP A 1074 -38.93 66.11 -50.00
N ASP A 1075 -39.93 66.85 -49.49
CA ASP A 1075 -40.96 66.51 -48.47
C ASP A 1075 -42.15 65.73 -49.14
N PRO A 1076 -43.30 65.36 -48.49
CA PRO A 1076 -43.71 65.53 -47.08
C PRO A 1076 -44.36 64.29 -46.41
N ASP A 1077 -44.61 64.34 -45.09
CA ASP A 1077 -45.96 64.63 -44.50
C ASP A 1077 -46.17 64.11 -43.04
N SER A 1078 -47.07 64.79 -42.33
CA SER A 1078 -47.80 64.42 -41.08
C SER A 1078 -47.08 64.50 -39.70
N ARG A 1079 -47.68 65.35 -38.84
CA ARG A 1079 -47.45 65.62 -37.40
C ARG A 1079 -48.31 64.66 -36.54
N GLU A 1080 -48.23 64.49 -35.21
CA GLU A 1080 -47.40 64.98 -34.06
C GLU A 1080 -47.58 63.95 -32.89
N GLY A 1081 -46.94 64.00 -31.70
CA GLY A 1081 -45.99 64.95 -31.11
C GLY A 1081 -45.90 64.84 -29.56
N TYR A 1082 -45.50 65.93 -28.91
CA TYR A 1082 -45.50 66.22 -27.46
C TYR A 1082 -44.48 65.55 -26.49
N ASN A 1083 -44.19 66.29 -25.41
CA ASN A 1083 -43.10 66.11 -24.42
C ASN A 1083 -43.60 65.78 -22.99
N GLY A 1084 -42.75 65.27 -22.07
CA GLY A 1084 -43.13 65.03 -20.66
C GLY A 1084 -42.02 64.80 -19.62
N TYR A 1085 -41.52 65.89 -19.02
CA TYR A 1085 -40.44 66.01 -18.01
C TYR A 1085 -40.52 65.22 -16.66
N ASN A 1086 -39.34 64.82 -16.14
CA ASN A 1086 -38.83 64.87 -14.74
C ASN A 1086 -39.75 64.72 -13.48
N ARG A 1087 -39.40 63.77 -12.59
CA ARG A 1087 -39.00 63.90 -11.13
C ARG A 1087 -38.84 62.48 -10.53
N ARG A 1088 -37.90 62.11 -9.63
CA ARG A 1088 -37.32 62.64 -8.36
C ARG A 1088 -38.20 62.50 -7.10
N ASN A 1089 -37.67 61.78 -6.11
CA ASN A 1089 -38.08 61.68 -4.68
C ASN A 1089 -39.45 60.98 -4.43
N SER A 1090 -39.75 60.36 -3.27
CA SER A 1090 -39.00 60.10 -2.03
C SER A 1090 -39.65 58.97 -1.19
N TYR A 1091 -38.94 58.49 -0.16
CA TYR A 1091 -39.42 57.74 1.04
C TYR A 1091 -40.91 57.34 1.14
N GLY A 1092 -41.18 56.03 1.26
CA GLY A 1092 -42.49 55.47 1.62
C GLY A 1092 -42.34 54.09 2.27
N ARG A 1093 -43.11 53.82 3.33
CA ARG A 1093 -42.95 52.67 4.25
C ARG A 1093 -44.12 51.66 4.10
N ASN A 1094 -43.94 50.49 4.72
CA ASN A 1094 -44.95 49.54 5.22
C ASN A 1094 -45.63 48.53 4.26
N ASP A 1095 -45.59 47.28 4.75
CA ASP A 1095 -46.66 46.30 4.96
C ASP A 1095 -47.59 45.88 3.80
N GLY A 1096 -47.61 44.56 3.56
CA GLY A 1096 -48.50 43.90 2.60
C GLY A 1096 -48.58 42.39 2.85
N TYR A 1097 -49.25 41.98 3.93
CA TYR A 1097 -49.70 40.60 4.12
C TYR A 1097 -50.81 40.22 3.10
N SER A 1098 -51.21 38.95 3.10
CA SER A 1098 -52.38 38.34 2.44
C SER A 1098 -52.13 37.74 1.04
N ALA A 1099 -52.80 36.64 0.63
CA ALA A 1099 -53.50 35.60 1.40
C ALA A 1099 -53.87 34.41 0.49
N SER A 1100 -54.42 33.36 1.13
CA SER A 1100 -55.41 32.41 0.56
C SER A 1100 -54.90 31.33 -0.41
N ALA A 1101 -55.58 30.19 -0.60
CA ALA A 1101 -56.48 29.38 0.27
C ALA A 1101 -56.85 28.08 -0.48
N CYS A 1102 -57.58 27.16 0.19
CA CYS A 1102 -58.35 26.05 -0.39
C CYS A 1102 -57.54 24.91 -1.07
N ARG A 1103 -57.79 23.61 -0.84
CA ARG A 1103 -58.64 22.80 0.08
C ARG A 1103 -57.76 21.58 0.49
N GLY A 1104 -57.85 21.00 1.69
CA GLY A 1104 -58.94 20.13 2.18
C GLY A 1104 -58.60 18.65 1.91
N TYR A 1105 -58.83 17.66 2.79
CA TYR A 1105 -59.69 17.61 3.99
C TYR A 1105 -59.15 16.60 5.04
N GLU A 1106 -59.39 16.88 6.33
CA GLU A 1106 -59.60 16.00 7.52
C GLU A 1106 -58.57 14.86 7.87
N GLU A 1107 -57.95 14.78 9.07
CA GLU A 1107 -58.40 14.66 10.50
C GLU A 1107 -58.54 13.18 10.98
N ARG A 1108 -58.45 12.79 12.27
CA ARG A 1108 -58.28 13.43 13.61
C ARG A 1108 -57.57 12.40 14.54
N GLY A 1109 -56.97 12.68 15.72
CA GLY A 1109 -56.71 13.91 16.48
C GLY A 1109 -55.93 13.65 17.81
N GLU A 1110 -55.52 14.74 18.49
CA GLU A 1110 -55.62 15.02 19.96
C GLU A 1110 -54.92 14.12 21.02
N TYR A 1111 -54.25 14.55 22.11
CA TYR A 1111 -53.79 15.84 22.73
C TYR A 1111 -52.60 15.52 23.72
N GLY A 1112 -51.84 16.43 24.36
CA GLY A 1112 -51.71 17.90 24.29
C GLY A 1112 -51.35 18.60 25.63
N ARG A 1113 -50.44 19.62 25.61
CA ARG A 1113 -50.11 20.62 26.68
C ARG A 1113 -49.24 20.14 27.90
N ASN A 1114 -48.50 20.97 28.67
CA ASN A 1114 -48.39 22.45 28.76
C ASN A 1114 -47.06 23.02 29.37
N ASN A 1115 -46.74 24.29 29.05
CA ASN A 1115 -46.05 25.37 29.84
C ASN A 1115 -44.55 25.37 30.26
N GLY A 1116 -43.96 26.59 30.24
CA GLY A 1116 -42.70 27.03 30.89
C GLY A 1116 -42.93 27.86 32.17
N PRO A 1117 -42.05 28.83 32.60
CA PRO A 1117 -41.72 30.04 31.81
C PRO A 1117 -40.28 30.64 31.99
N THR A 1118 -40.11 31.95 31.73
CA THR A 1118 -38.89 32.73 31.39
C THR A 1118 -38.39 33.72 32.48
N LEU A 1119 -37.20 34.33 32.31
CA LEU A 1119 -36.98 35.82 32.29
C LEU A 1119 -35.50 36.30 32.11
N GLN A 1120 -35.34 37.39 31.34
CA GLN A 1120 -34.39 38.56 31.33
C GLN A 1120 -32.99 38.55 32.04
N ALA A 1121 -32.05 39.51 31.82
CA ALA A 1121 -31.55 40.35 30.70
C ALA A 1121 -30.67 41.50 31.27
N PHE A 1122 -29.56 41.92 30.62
CA PHE A 1122 -29.01 43.30 30.54
C PHE A 1122 -27.68 43.38 29.74
N ASP A 1123 -27.00 44.54 29.69
CA ASP A 1123 -26.28 45.04 28.51
C ASP A 1123 -24.98 45.86 28.82
N HIS A 1124 -24.19 46.13 27.76
CA HIS A 1124 -23.30 47.29 27.51
C HIS A 1124 -21.80 47.37 27.96
N VAL A 1125 -20.94 47.51 26.93
CA VAL A 1125 -19.88 48.54 26.75
C VAL A 1125 -18.42 48.35 27.23
N LYS A 1126 -17.54 48.20 26.23
CA LYS A 1126 -16.18 48.77 26.00
C LYS A 1126 -15.29 49.17 27.22
N ARG A 1127 -14.03 48.68 27.20
CA ARG A 1127 -12.85 49.51 26.81
C ARG A 1127 -11.55 48.71 26.63
N SER A 1128 -10.58 49.35 25.97
CA SER A 1128 -9.27 48.82 25.57
C SER A 1128 -8.10 49.52 26.29
N TYR A 1129 -7.02 48.81 26.63
CA TYR A 1129 -5.60 49.24 26.66
C TYR A 1129 -4.76 47.95 26.92
N SER A 1130 -3.75 47.51 26.16
CA SER A 1130 -2.53 48.13 25.60
C SER A 1130 -1.50 48.63 26.63
N SER A 1131 -0.52 47.79 27.00
CA SER A 1131 0.94 48.04 26.89
C SER A 1131 1.73 46.81 27.44
N LYS A 1132 2.61 46.14 26.69
CA LYS A 1132 4.05 46.39 26.38
C LYS A 1132 5.08 46.07 27.50
N ARG A 1133 6.02 45.16 27.12
CA ARG A 1133 7.50 45.16 27.35
C ARG A 1133 8.15 44.44 28.55
N LYS A 1134 8.97 43.43 28.16
CA LYS A 1134 10.42 43.22 28.45
C LYS A 1134 10.91 42.78 29.85
N GLY A 1135 11.94 41.91 29.82
CA GLY A 1135 12.94 41.70 30.89
C GLY A 1135 12.99 40.24 31.36
N GLN A 1136 13.73 39.31 30.75
CA GLN A 1136 15.20 39.13 30.74
C GLN A 1136 15.89 39.04 32.12
N GLY A 1137 16.32 37.84 32.48
CA GLY A 1137 17.23 37.50 33.60
C GLY A 1137 17.02 36.03 34.00
N ARG A 1138 17.96 35.09 33.79
CA ARG A 1138 19.22 34.85 34.53
C ARG A 1138 18.98 34.52 36.01
N SER A 1139 19.53 33.45 36.61
CA SER A 1139 20.40 32.36 36.08
C SER A 1139 20.59 31.25 37.16
N ARG A 1140 21.36 30.20 36.80
CA ARG A 1140 22.05 29.20 37.66
C ARG A 1140 21.28 27.94 38.12
N TYR A 1141 21.57 26.84 37.42
CA TYR A 1141 22.28 25.68 37.98
C TYR A 1141 22.35 25.54 39.51
N ILE A 1142 21.84 24.41 40.02
CA ILE A 1142 22.60 23.49 40.87
C ILE A 1142 22.41 22.07 40.32
N SER A 1143 23.48 21.28 40.27
CA SER A 1143 23.44 19.87 39.90
C SER A 1143 23.49 18.96 41.14
N ARG A 1144 22.80 17.81 41.08
CA ARG A 1144 23.26 16.61 41.80
C ARG A 1144 22.73 15.34 41.13
N THR A 1145 23.59 14.32 41.12
CA THR A 1145 23.37 13.02 40.50
C THR A 1145 22.69 12.07 41.47
N TYR A 1146 21.87 11.15 40.94
CA TYR A 1146 21.61 9.86 41.56
C TYR A 1146 21.60 8.77 40.50
N SER A 1147 22.15 7.60 40.85
CA SER A 1147 22.25 6.42 39.99
C SER A 1147 21.43 5.28 40.57
N GLY A 1148 20.49 4.73 39.81
CA GLY A 1148 19.63 3.62 40.25
C GLY A 1148 19.09 2.83 39.06
N ASN A 1149 19.28 1.51 39.10
CA ASN A 1149 18.95 0.57 38.02
C ASN A 1149 17.48 0.65 37.56
N ALA A 1150 17.26 0.61 36.24
CA ALA A 1150 15.96 0.29 35.64
C ALA A 1150 16.13 -0.77 34.55
N GLN A 1151 15.74 -2.02 34.83
CA GLN A 1151 15.61 -3.06 33.81
C GLN A 1151 14.29 -2.89 33.07
N TYR A 1152 14.26 -2.03 32.06
CA TYR A 1152 13.10 -1.93 31.18
C TYR A 1152 12.99 -3.14 30.26
N LEU A 1153 11.90 -3.90 30.40
CA LEU A 1153 11.48 -4.93 29.44
C LEU A 1153 11.28 -4.30 28.05
N SER A 1154 11.84 -4.94 27.02
CA SER A 1154 12.10 -4.31 25.72
C SER A 1154 10.90 -4.35 24.76
N CYS A 1155 9.75 -3.82 25.17
CA CYS A 1155 8.55 -3.72 24.31
C CYS A 1155 8.61 -2.50 23.35
N ASN A 1156 9.73 -2.36 22.62
CA ASN A 1156 9.95 -1.31 21.61
C ASN A 1156 10.10 -1.92 20.21
N LYS A 1157 8.95 -2.21 19.57
CA LYS A 1157 8.91 -2.67 18.16
C LYS A 1157 9.16 -1.46 17.23
N PRO A 1158 10.22 -1.44 16.40
CA PRO A 1158 10.47 -0.32 15.50
C PRO A 1158 9.44 -0.27 14.35
N VAL A 1159 9.11 0.96 13.91
CA VAL A 1159 8.03 1.23 12.95
C VAL A 1159 8.38 0.71 11.54
N ALA A 1160 7.59 -0.25 11.04
CA ALA A 1160 7.83 -0.90 9.74
C ALA A 1160 7.53 -0.01 8.50
N LEU A 1161 6.76 1.08 8.64
CA LEU A 1161 6.29 1.87 7.49
C LEU A 1161 7.39 2.63 6.73
N SER A 1162 8.53 2.95 7.37
CA SER A 1162 9.68 3.55 6.67
C SER A 1162 10.34 2.58 5.69
N VAL A 1163 10.08 1.27 5.81
CA VAL A 1163 10.58 0.26 4.88
C VAL A 1163 9.70 0.20 3.63
N ALA A 1164 8.38 0.31 3.75
CA ALA A 1164 7.44 0.16 2.63
C ALA A 1164 7.75 1.08 1.43
N VAL A 1165 8.00 2.37 1.69
CA VAL A 1165 8.35 3.34 0.63
C VAL A 1165 9.72 3.03 -0.01
N LEU A 1166 10.62 2.38 0.73
CA LEU A 1166 11.96 2.02 0.25
C LEU A 1166 12.04 0.60 -0.36
N SER A 1167 11.15 -0.33 0.00
CA SER A 1167 11.04 -1.65 -0.65
C SER A 1167 10.33 -1.55 -1.99
N TRP A 1168 9.29 -0.71 -2.08
CA TRP A 1168 8.66 -0.30 -3.34
C TRP A 1168 9.68 0.27 -4.35
N ILE A 1169 10.71 0.97 -3.84
CA ILE A 1169 11.87 1.40 -4.62
C ILE A 1169 12.84 0.23 -4.92
N ASP A 1170 13.23 -0.59 -3.92
CA ASP A 1170 14.17 -1.72 -4.06
C ASP A 1170 13.71 -2.79 -5.08
N ASP A 1171 12.40 -2.88 -5.38
CA ASP A 1171 11.80 -3.93 -6.23
C ASP A 1171 11.26 -3.46 -7.60
N HIS A 1172 10.92 -2.18 -7.82
CA HIS A 1172 10.63 -1.67 -9.18
C HIS A 1172 11.88 -1.31 -10.01
N VAL A 1173 13.08 -1.28 -9.41
CA VAL A 1173 14.32 -0.74 -10.04
C VAL A 1173 15.04 -1.71 -10.99
N PHE A 1174 14.73 -3.01 -10.90
CA PHE A 1174 15.41 -4.06 -11.68
C PHE A 1174 14.72 -4.44 -13.02
N CYS A 1175 13.77 -3.61 -13.48
CA CYS A 1175 13.20 -3.63 -14.83
C CYS A 1175 13.40 -2.26 -15.51
#